data_AF-A0AAF0DHF8-F1
#
_entry.id   AF-A0AAF0DHF8-F1
#
_cell.length_a   1.000
_cell.length_b   1.000
_cell.length_c   1.000
_cell.angle_alpha   90.00
_cell.angle_beta   90.00
_cell.angle_gamma   90.00
#
_symmetry.space_group_name_H-M   'P 1'
#
loop_
_entity.id
_entity.type
_entity.pdbx_description
1 polymer ?
#
loop_
_entity_poly.entity_id
_entity_poly.type
_entity_poly.pdbx_seq_one_letter_code
_entity_poly.pdbx_strand_id
1 'polypeptide(L)'
;MDTFVQFAKRADDPSPQNASNSASGLVSTLLPTLIISAAMFLVFVILRRSERRQYAPRTYVGALREQERTPAPEPGLFGWIRSMIKLPDTYVLRHHSMDAYLLIRYLKIATTICFVGCLITWPVLFPVNATGGGGKEQLDKLSFGNVTGNLSRYYAHTFIAWIFIGVDASTGFVFFMVTRENIYFINLRQAYFLSPLYARRISSKTVLFTSVPDAYLDEAIIRKMYGEDKVKNVWLVPDVDELKDKVEERDKAAFRLEGAETKLIKLANTARVKALKGRTSDEEQTIPATGVEDDSESGSVAAKWVKPSQRPTHRLKMLIGKKVDTINWARGEIERLSPEIESLQAKLRAGDAKLISSVFVEFYTQNDAQAAYQMLAHNQPLHMAPRYIGLNPDDIIWSNLRIKWWELIIRNAATIGFVVALVIFWAIPVAVVGAISNINFLTTKVPFLRFINDCPKVILGLITALLPAILLSVLMALLPIVLRLMAKLGGVPTAAAVELRTQNFYFAFQVVQVFLVTTIASAASSAVTAIIQKPQEAASLLAENIPKASNFYISYFILQGLTFSSGALLQITGLVISKILGKLLDNTPRKMYKRWSGLSGLGWGTVFPVLTNLCVIAITYAAIAPLVLGFATIGLYLFYIAYRYNMLYVTNANIDTKGMVYPRALQHTTVGCYLLIICLIGLFAIGTASDRRAVGPMILMIIFGVFTVLYHFSLNQAVTPLLNYLPKNLEIEDERLLPHEPAHRVAGPSGEADGDAEKALPKGTAVEPPMPKANPIVKFFQPYKYADYATLRKLVPHDFAEISYSPEVEQHAYFHPSIGSTPPLLWIPRDAGGVSRQEVAHTSRVIPITDEDASIDDKGKITWNEEKGVPPIYTEKIYY
;
A
#
# COMPACT_ATOMS: atom_id res chain seq x y z
N MET A 1 15.32 -10.45 -0.43
CA MET A 1 16.41 -9.80 0.33
C MET A 1 17.52 -10.79 0.60
N ASP A 2 17.21 -11.85 1.37
CA ASP A 2 18.03 -13.07 1.43
C ASP A 2 18.18 -13.75 0.07
N THR A 3 17.21 -13.55 -0.84
CA THR A 3 17.26 -14.00 -2.22
C THR A 3 18.51 -13.50 -2.94
N PHE A 4 18.67 -12.19 -3.12
CA PHE A 4 19.83 -11.62 -3.82
C PHE A 4 21.15 -11.91 -3.10
N VAL A 5 21.16 -12.03 -1.78
CA VAL A 5 22.37 -12.26 -0.98
C VAL A 5 22.79 -13.74 -0.95
N GLN A 6 21.84 -14.67 -0.78
CA GLN A 6 22.10 -16.11 -0.93
C GLN A 6 22.47 -16.46 -2.37
N PHE A 7 21.86 -15.80 -3.37
CA PHE A 7 22.18 -16.05 -4.78
C PHE A 7 23.47 -15.37 -5.23
N ALA A 8 23.83 -14.19 -4.70
CA ALA A 8 25.17 -13.62 -4.90
C ALA A 8 26.26 -14.54 -4.34
N LYS A 9 26.04 -15.15 -3.16
CA LYS A 9 26.94 -16.18 -2.62
C LYS A 9 26.99 -17.46 -3.47
N ARG A 10 25.94 -17.80 -4.21
CA ARG A 10 25.90 -18.95 -5.13
C ARG A 10 26.62 -18.65 -6.46
N ALA A 11 26.81 -17.38 -6.79
CA ALA A 11 27.61 -16.94 -7.94
C ALA A 11 29.13 -16.99 -7.69
N ASP A 12 29.55 -17.05 -6.42
CA ASP A 12 30.95 -17.27 -6.01
C ASP A 12 31.37 -18.76 -6.05
N ASP A 13 30.45 -19.67 -6.40
CA ASP A 13 30.78 -21.08 -6.64
C ASP A 13 31.36 -21.21 -8.06
N PRO A 14 32.53 -21.85 -8.29
CA PRO A 14 33.23 -21.83 -9.60
C PRO A 14 32.48 -22.48 -10.77
N SER A 15 31.30 -23.07 -10.54
CA SER A 15 30.54 -23.79 -11.55
C SER A 15 29.01 -23.70 -11.42
N PRO A 16 28.38 -22.50 -11.45
CA PRO A 16 26.92 -22.39 -11.46
C PRO A 16 26.34 -22.85 -12.79
N GLN A 17 27.14 -22.81 -13.87
CA GLN A 17 26.78 -23.23 -15.23
C GLN A 17 26.58 -24.75 -15.38
N ASN A 18 27.10 -25.54 -14.43
CA ASN A 18 26.98 -27.00 -14.41
C ASN A 18 26.00 -27.51 -13.35
N ALA A 19 25.31 -26.63 -12.63
CA ALA A 19 24.21 -27.03 -11.77
C ALA A 19 23.00 -27.39 -12.66
N SER A 20 23.05 -28.59 -13.24
CA SER A 20 21.85 -29.23 -13.77
C SER A 20 20.78 -29.26 -12.67
N ASN A 21 19.52 -29.41 -13.05
CA ASN A 21 18.40 -29.68 -12.15
C ASN A 21 18.55 -31.03 -11.45
N SER A 22 19.60 -31.16 -10.63
CA SER A 22 19.67 -32.22 -9.66
C SER A 22 18.55 -32.01 -8.68
N ALA A 23 17.77 -33.07 -8.48
CA ALA A 23 16.87 -33.18 -7.35
C ALA A 23 17.59 -32.77 -6.05
N SER A 24 18.91 -33.00 -5.97
CA SER A 24 19.79 -32.51 -4.90
C SER A 24 19.83 -30.98 -4.76
N GLY A 25 19.94 -30.23 -5.86
CA GLY A 25 19.90 -28.77 -5.87
C GLY A 25 18.56 -28.21 -5.40
N LEU A 26 17.45 -28.83 -5.83
CA LEU A 26 16.11 -28.47 -5.36
C LEU A 26 15.93 -28.75 -3.86
N VAL A 27 16.35 -29.92 -3.39
CA VAL A 27 16.31 -30.30 -1.97
C VAL A 27 17.18 -29.35 -1.13
N SER A 28 18.35 -28.96 -1.63
CA SER A 28 19.26 -28.02 -0.95
C SER A 28 18.67 -26.63 -0.76
N THR A 29 17.77 -26.18 -1.64
CA THR A 29 17.02 -24.94 -1.46
C THR A 29 15.77 -25.17 -0.58
N LEU A 30 15.02 -26.23 -0.84
CA LEU A 30 13.74 -26.50 -0.19
C LEU A 30 13.88 -26.76 1.31
N LEU A 31 14.84 -27.59 1.72
CA LEU A 31 14.95 -28.00 3.12
C LEU A 31 15.28 -26.82 4.06
N PRO A 32 16.30 -25.98 3.80
CA PRO A 32 16.58 -24.82 4.65
C PRO A 32 15.43 -23.80 4.65
N THR A 33 14.82 -23.56 3.50
CA THR A 33 13.70 -22.59 3.40
C THR A 33 12.46 -23.08 4.13
N LEU A 34 12.17 -24.38 4.08
CA LEU A 34 11.11 -25.00 4.84
C LEU A 34 11.37 -24.93 6.35
N ILE A 35 12.61 -25.18 6.80
CA ILE A 35 12.98 -25.05 8.22
C ILE A 35 12.78 -23.62 8.71
N ILE A 36 13.28 -22.63 7.96
CA ILE A 36 13.12 -21.20 8.30
C ILE A 36 11.63 -20.82 8.33
N SER A 37 10.87 -21.23 7.31
CA SER A 37 9.42 -20.97 7.23
C SER A 37 8.67 -21.62 8.40
N ALA A 38 8.97 -22.88 8.74
CA ALA A 38 8.38 -23.58 9.87
C ALA A 38 8.70 -22.89 11.21
N ALA A 39 9.95 -22.44 11.39
CA ALA A 39 10.34 -21.67 12.57
C ALA A 39 9.58 -20.35 12.67
N MET A 40 9.47 -19.58 11.58
CA MET A 40 8.70 -18.33 11.54
C MET A 40 7.22 -18.57 11.83
N PHE A 41 6.63 -19.61 11.24
CA PHE A 41 5.24 -19.99 11.46
C PHE A 41 4.99 -20.43 12.91
N LEU A 42 5.90 -21.19 13.51
CA LEU A 42 5.82 -21.60 14.92
C LEU A 42 5.89 -20.39 15.85
N VAL A 43 6.81 -19.45 15.61
CA VAL A 43 6.90 -18.20 16.36
C VAL A 43 5.59 -17.40 16.22
N PHE A 44 5.02 -17.33 15.01
CA PHE A 44 3.73 -16.69 14.78
C PHE A 44 2.62 -17.34 15.61
N VAL A 45 2.49 -18.67 15.61
CA VAL A 45 1.46 -19.39 16.38
C VAL A 45 1.60 -19.12 17.89
N ILE A 46 2.83 -19.02 18.40
CA ILE A 46 3.09 -18.70 19.82
C ILE A 46 2.74 -17.25 20.12
N LEU A 47 3.33 -16.29 19.39
CA LEU A 47 3.18 -14.86 19.65
C LEU A 47 1.76 -14.36 19.40
N ARG A 48 1.01 -15.00 18.49
CA ARG A 48 -0.39 -14.68 18.23
C ARG A 48 -1.28 -14.78 19.46
N ARG A 49 -0.97 -15.68 20.40
CA ARG A 49 -1.77 -15.84 21.63
C ARG A 49 -1.44 -14.75 22.66
N SER A 50 -0.17 -14.38 22.79
CA SER A 50 0.25 -13.36 23.76
C SER A 50 0.03 -11.93 23.25
N GLU A 51 0.20 -11.70 21.95
CA GLU A 51 0.20 -10.38 21.32
C GLU A 51 -1.06 -10.14 20.49
N ARG A 52 -2.23 -10.16 21.16
CA ARG A 52 -3.54 -9.95 20.50
C ARG A 52 -3.60 -8.64 19.72
N ARG A 53 -2.94 -7.57 20.20
CA ARG A 53 -2.86 -6.27 19.52
C ARG A 53 -2.12 -6.30 18.19
N GLN A 54 -1.10 -7.16 18.04
CA GLN A 54 -0.39 -7.25 16.77
C GLN A 54 -1.15 -8.14 15.78
N TYR A 55 -1.72 -9.26 16.25
CA TYR A 55 -2.22 -10.32 15.37
C TYR A 55 -3.74 -10.42 15.21
N ALA A 56 -4.51 -9.70 16.03
CA ALA A 56 -5.96 -9.58 15.89
C ALA A 56 -6.51 -8.19 16.26
N PRO A 57 -5.83 -7.06 15.90
CA PRO A 57 -6.28 -5.72 16.26
C PRO A 57 -7.67 -5.36 15.72
N ARG A 58 -8.05 -5.87 14.53
CA ARG A 58 -9.36 -5.58 13.93
C ARG A 58 -10.55 -6.12 14.72
N THR A 59 -10.31 -6.93 15.75
CA THR A 59 -11.37 -7.59 16.53
C THR A 59 -11.89 -6.76 17.70
N TYR A 60 -11.18 -5.70 18.12
CA TYR A 60 -11.55 -4.94 19.32
C TYR A 60 -11.09 -3.49 19.35
N VAL A 61 -10.17 -3.06 18.49
CA VAL A 61 -9.58 -1.72 18.57
C VAL A 61 -10.65 -0.66 18.28
N GLY A 62 -10.80 0.29 19.21
CA GLY A 62 -11.82 1.34 19.17
C GLY A 62 -11.74 2.29 17.97
N ALA A 63 -10.60 2.31 17.26
CA ALA A 63 -10.43 3.09 16.04
C ALA A 63 -11.27 2.58 14.86
N LEU A 64 -11.80 1.36 14.94
CA LEU A 64 -12.74 0.80 13.95
C LEU A 64 -14.17 0.84 14.49
N ARG A 65 -15.10 1.23 13.61
CA ARG A 65 -16.54 1.11 13.88
C ARG A 65 -16.90 -0.35 14.10
N GLU A 66 -17.93 -0.62 14.89
CA GLU A 66 -18.34 -1.98 15.23
C GLU A 66 -18.60 -2.85 13.98
N GLN A 67 -19.14 -2.24 12.92
CA GLN A 67 -19.42 -2.86 11.64
C GLN A 67 -18.18 -3.13 10.77
N GLU A 68 -17.02 -2.51 11.05
CA GLU A 68 -15.76 -2.78 10.35
C GLU A 68 -14.92 -3.86 11.07
N ARG A 69 -15.32 -4.20 12.30
CA ARG A 69 -14.62 -5.18 13.13
C ARG A 69 -14.86 -6.58 12.61
N THR A 70 -13.82 -7.39 12.71
CA THR A 70 -13.89 -8.81 12.38
C THR A 70 -14.16 -9.62 13.64
N PRO A 71 -15.01 -10.66 13.60
CA PRO A 71 -15.23 -11.54 14.74
C PRO A 71 -13.93 -12.06 15.33
N ALA A 72 -13.88 -12.15 16.65
CA ALA A 72 -12.73 -12.74 17.32
C ALA A 72 -12.54 -14.21 16.85
N PRO A 73 -11.31 -14.62 16.53
CA PRO A 73 -11.01 -15.98 16.12
C PRO A 73 -11.24 -16.97 17.28
N GLU A 74 -11.64 -18.21 16.95
CA GLU A 74 -11.88 -19.27 17.94
C GLU A 74 -10.62 -19.52 18.80
N PRO A 75 -10.77 -19.80 20.10
CA PRO A 75 -9.65 -20.09 20.99
C PRO A 75 -8.94 -21.39 20.58
N GLY A 76 -7.64 -21.49 20.91
CA GLY A 76 -6.78 -22.63 20.58
C GLY A 76 -5.67 -22.32 19.56
N LEU A 77 -4.77 -23.28 19.33
CA LEU A 77 -3.59 -23.09 18.46
C LEU A 77 -3.96 -22.90 16.98
N PHE A 78 -4.98 -23.62 16.50
CA PHE A 78 -5.41 -23.62 15.09
C PHE A 78 -6.86 -23.15 14.88
N GLY A 79 -7.56 -22.71 15.93
CA GLY A 79 -8.96 -22.24 15.83
C GLY A 79 -9.14 -21.09 14.82
N TRP A 80 -8.10 -20.27 14.67
CA TRP A 80 -8.06 -19.18 13.69
C TRP A 80 -8.12 -19.62 12.25
N ILE A 81 -7.58 -20.79 11.91
CA ILE A 81 -7.65 -21.33 10.55
C ILE A 81 -9.12 -21.62 10.23
N ARG A 82 -9.84 -22.25 11.17
CA ARG A 82 -11.26 -22.54 11.03
C ARG A 82 -12.09 -21.26 10.93
N SER A 83 -11.86 -20.28 11.80
CA SER A 83 -12.53 -18.98 11.75
C SER A 83 -12.27 -18.25 10.42
N MET A 84 -11.03 -18.29 9.95
CA MET A 84 -10.64 -17.68 8.69
C MET A 84 -11.35 -18.37 7.51
N ILE A 85 -11.37 -19.71 7.43
CA ILE A 85 -12.04 -20.45 6.35
C ILE A 85 -13.55 -20.23 6.35
N LYS A 86 -14.18 -20.12 7.53
CA LYS A 86 -15.64 -19.87 7.66
C LYS A 86 -16.06 -18.51 7.06
N LEU A 87 -15.21 -17.49 7.17
CA LEU A 87 -15.51 -16.17 6.61
C LEU A 87 -15.29 -16.20 5.10
N PRO A 88 -16.25 -15.81 4.25
CA PRO A 88 -16.04 -15.71 2.81
C PRO A 88 -15.16 -14.50 2.48
N ASP A 89 -14.48 -14.51 1.33
CA ASP A 89 -13.64 -13.38 0.92
C ASP A 89 -14.44 -12.08 0.72
N THR A 90 -15.73 -12.19 0.36
CA THR A 90 -16.67 -11.07 0.27
C THR A 90 -16.89 -10.38 1.62
N TYR A 91 -16.55 -11.03 2.73
CA TYR A 91 -16.54 -10.39 4.05
C TYR A 91 -15.58 -9.20 4.08
N VAL A 92 -14.40 -9.34 3.46
CA VAL A 92 -13.38 -8.28 3.36
C VAL A 92 -13.90 -7.09 2.55
N LEU A 93 -14.67 -7.35 1.49
CA LEU A 93 -15.29 -6.28 0.69
C LEU A 93 -16.23 -5.41 1.54
N ARG A 94 -16.98 -6.03 2.46
CA ARG A 94 -17.98 -5.34 3.28
C ARG A 94 -17.43 -4.64 4.51
N HIS A 95 -16.37 -5.18 5.13
CA HIS A 95 -15.88 -4.74 6.45
C HIS A 95 -14.50 -4.06 6.40
N HIS A 96 -13.84 -4.01 5.23
CA HIS A 96 -12.51 -3.42 5.07
C HIS A 96 -12.49 -2.40 3.94
N SER A 97 -12.05 -2.78 2.75
CA SER A 97 -11.93 -1.88 1.59
C SER A 97 -11.99 -2.69 0.31
N MET A 98 -12.43 -2.06 -0.79
CA MET A 98 -12.44 -2.71 -2.10
C MET A 98 -11.04 -3.14 -2.56
N ASP A 99 -10.00 -2.34 -2.28
CA ASP A 99 -8.60 -2.69 -2.62
C ASP A 99 -8.13 -3.98 -1.95
N ALA A 100 -8.39 -4.13 -0.64
CA ALA A 100 -8.06 -5.35 0.12
C ALA A 100 -8.75 -6.60 -0.45
N TYR A 101 -10.05 -6.50 -0.78
CA TYR A 101 -10.77 -7.58 -1.42
C TYR A 101 -10.16 -7.97 -2.77
N LEU A 102 -9.85 -6.96 -3.59
CA LEU A 102 -9.31 -7.18 -4.93
C LEU A 102 -7.87 -7.70 -4.92
N LEU A 103 -7.06 -7.41 -3.89
CA LEU A 103 -5.76 -8.05 -3.69
C LEU A 103 -5.91 -9.56 -3.47
N ILE A 104 -6.79 -9.97 -2.55
CA ILE A 104 -7.07 -11.39 -2.28
C ILE A 104 -7.57 -12.08 -3.54
N ARG A 105 -8.47 -11.40 -4.27
CA ARG A 105 -9.01 -11.88 -5.53
C ARG A 105 -7.90 -12.03 -6.60
N TYR A 106 -7.01 -11.05 -6.74
CA TYR A 106 -5.87 -11.11 -7.67
C TYR A 106 -4.99 -12.34 -7.38
N LEU A 107 -4.66 -12.59 -6.12
CA LEU A 107 -3.86 -13.76 -5.72
C LEU A 107 -4.56 -15.08 -6.07
N LYS A 108 -5.88 -15.18 -5.89
CA LYS A 108 -6.66 -16.34 -6.35
C LYS A 108 -6.56 -16.51 -7.86
N ILE A 109 -6.71 -15.44 -8.62
CA ILE A 109 -6.66 -15.48 -10.09
C ILE A 109 -5.28 -15.85 -10.58
N ALA A 110 -4.22 -15.25 -10.01
CA ALA A 110 -2.84 -15.59 -10.34
C ALA A 110 -2.55 -17.07 -10.04
N THR A 111 -3.06 -17.59 -8.92
CA THR A 111 -2.95 -19.02 -8.57
C THR A 111 -3.72 -19.89 -9.58
N THR A 112 -4.94 -19.53 -9.94
CA THR A 112 -5.76 -20.24 -10.94
C THR A 112 -5.09 -20.22 -12.32
N ILE A 113 -4.50 -19.09 -12.71
CA ILE A 113 -3.73 -18.94 -13.96
C ILE A 113 -2.60 -19.97 -14.00
N CYS A 114 -1.82 -20.06 -12.91
CA CYS A 114 -0.70 -21.01 -12.83
C CYS A 114 -1.16 -22.47 -12.78
N PHE A 115 -2.22 -22.77 -12.00
CA PHE A 115 -2.73 -24.12 -11.84
C PHE A 115 -3.29 -24.69 -13.14
N VAL A 116 -4.18 -23.96 -13.80
CA VAL A 116 -4.72 -24.37 -15.11
C VAL A 116 -3.62 -24.35 -16.17
N GLY A 117 -2.64 -23.45 -16.05
CA GLY A 117 -1.42 -23.49 -16.85
C GLY A 117 -0.69 -24.84 -16.73
N CYS A 118 -0.60 -25.43 -15.55
CA CYS A 118 -0.05 -26.79 -15.38
C CYS A 118 -0.89 -27.83 -16.13
N LEU A 119 -2.22 -27.75 -16.03
CA LEU A 119 -3.14 -28.67 -16.72
C LEU A 119 -3.04 -28.58 -18.25
N ILE A 120 -2.75 -27.39 -18.78
CA ILE A 120 -2.58 -27.18 -20.23
C ILE A 120 -1.18 -27.62 -20.69
N THR A 121 -0.14 -27.21 -19.96
CA THR A 121 1.25 -27.34 -20.43
C THR A 121 1.86 -28.71 -20.13
N TRP A 122 1.59 -29.30 -18.95
CA TRP A 122 2.27 -30.53 -18.53
C TRP A 122 1.95 -31.75 -19.39
N PRO A 123 0.69 -32.04 -19.76
CA PRO A 123 0.36 -33.25 -20.52
C PRO A 123 1.00 -33.30 -21.90
N VAL A 124 1.28 -32.14 -22.51
CA VAL A 124 1.84 -32.04 -23.86
C VAL A 124 3.33 -31.72 -23.83
N LEU A 125 3.75 -30.69 -23.09
CA LEU A 125 5.13 -30.23 -23.13
C LEU A 125 6.09 -31.12 -22.33
N PHE A 126 5.66 -31.83 -21.27
CA PHE A 126 6.56 -32.76 -20.59
C PHE A 126 6.98 -33.93 -21.48
N PRO A 127 6.06 -34.67 -22.16
CA PRO A 127 6.48 -35.72 -23.09
C PRO A 127 7.32 -35.19 -24.26
N VAL A 128 6.94 -34.03 -24.83
CA VAL A 128 7.65 -33.41 -25.96
C VAL A 128 9.07 -33.01 -25.58
N ASN A 129 9.26 -32.38 -24.42
CA ASN A 129 10.57 -31.99 -23.91
C ASN A 129 11.39 -33.20 -23.52
N ALA A 130 10.79 -34.16 -22.81
CA ALA A 130 11.51 -35.33 -22.29
C ALA A 130 12.08 -36.21 -23.41
N THR A 131 11.39 -36.29 -24.55
CA THR A 131 11.85 -37.07 -25.70
C THR A 131 12.65 -36.23 -26.70
N GLY A 132 13.00 -34.97 -26.37
CA GLY A 132 13.54 -33.94 -27.26
C GLY A 132 14.97 -34.16 -27.79
N GLY A 133 15.71 -35.11 -27.21
CA GLY A 133 17.03 -35.53 -27.72
C GLY A 133 18.22 -34.67 -27.30
N GLY A 134 18.04 -33.66 -26.45
CA GLY A 134 19.10 -32.74 -26.00
C GLY A 134 20.04 -33.26 -24.91
N GLY A 135 19.94 -34.54 -24.53
CA GLY A 135 20.81 -35.17 -23.54
C GLY A 135 20.77 -34.55 -22.14
N LYS A 136 19.77 -33.70 -21.83
CA LYS A 136 19.59 -33.13 -20.49
C LYS A 136 19.07 -34.20 -19.53
N GLU A 137 19.55 -34.15 -18.30
CA GLU A 137 19.18 -35.10 -17.25
C GLU A 137 18.21 -34.49 -16.22
N GLN A 138 17.60 -35.36 -15.41
CA GLN A 138 16.75 -34.99 -14.26
C GLN A 138 15.64 -34.00 -14.63
N LEU A 139 15.47 -32.86 -13.92
CA LEU A 139 14.35 -31.94 -14.22
C LEU A 139 14.63 -31.05 -15.45
N ASP A 140 15.88 -30.90 -15.89
CA ASP A 140 16.23 -30.11 -17.09
C ASP A 140 15.70 -30.78 -18.36
N LYS A 141 15.54 -32.11 -18.33
CA LYS A 141 14.91 -32.93 -19.36
C LYS A 141 13.47 -32.48 -19.68
N LEU A 142 12.79 -31.83 -18.73
CA LEU A 142 11.40 -31.37 -18.86
C LEU A 142 11.29 -29.94 -19.43
N SER A 143 12.40 -29.30 -19.77
CA SER A 143 12.44 -27.93 -20.29
C SER A 143 12.65 -27.88 -21.81
N PHE A 144 12.33 -26.74 -22.41
CA PHE A 144 12.59 -26.44 -23.83
C PHE A 144 14.07 -26.67 -24.21
N GLY A 145 15.00 -26.45 -23.27
CA GLY A 145 16.43 -26.64 -23.51
C GLY A 145 16.83 -28.08 -23.87
N ASN A 146 15.94 -29.06 -23.73
CA ASN A 146 16.17 -30.44 -24.14
C ASN A 146 15.66 -30.76 -25.58
N VAL A 147 15.08 -29.80 -26.29
CA VAL A 147 14.54 -29.97 -27.66
C VAL A 147 15.58 -29.54 -28.69
N THR A 148 16.50 -30.43 -29.04
CA THR A 148 17.56 -30.15 -30.04
C THR A 148 17.56 -31.09 -31.24
N GLY A 149 16.95 -32.28 -31.13
CA GLY A 149 16.99 -33.29 -32.19
C GLY A 149 16.03 -33.01 -33.34
N ASN A 150 14.72 -33.01 -33.07
CA ASN A 150 13.69 -32.75 -34.08
C ASN A 150 12.97 -31.43 -33.80
N LEU A 151 13.32 -30.37 -34.53
CA LEU A 151 12.76 -29.04 -34.32
C LEU A 151 11.30 -28.89 -34.76
N SER A 152 10.69 -29.88 -35.42
CA SER A 152 9.23 -29.92 -35.62
C SER A 152 8.45 -29.93 -34.30
N ARG A 153 9.10 -30.27 -33.18
CA ARG A 153 8.53 -30.18 -31.83
C ARG A 153 8.25 -28.75 -31.38
N TYR A 154 8.86 -27.73 -32.00
CA TYR A 154 8.59 -26.32 -31.70
C TYR A 154 7.12 -25.93 -32.00
N TYR A 155 6.45 -26.64 -32.91
CA TYR A 155 5.01 -26.47 -33.14
C TYR A 155 4.20 -26.78 -31.87
N ALA A 156 4.60 -27.79 -31.08
CA ALA A 156 3.91 -28.10 -29.82
C ALA A 156 4.03 -26.93 -28.82
N HIS A 157 5.22 -26.32 -28.69
CA HIS A 157 5.40 -25.13 -27.86
C HIS A 157 4.58 -23.95 -28.37
N THR A 158 4.50 -23.77 -29.69
CA THR A 158 3.72 -22.70 -30.33
C THR A 158 2.24 -22.85 -30.01
N PHE A 159 1.63 -24.00 -30.32
CA PHE A 159 0.19 -24.19 -30.11
C PHE A 159 -0.20 -24.24 -28.63
N ILE A 160 0.65 -24.80 -27.76
CA ILE A 160 0.39 -24.76 -26.31
C ILE A 160 0.53 -23.35 -25.75
N ALA A 161 1.50 -22.56 -26.24
CA ALA A 161 1.58 -21.14 -25.88
C ALA A 161 0.35 -20.38 -26.38
N TRP A 162 -0.19 -20.70 -27.56
CA TRP A 162 -1.43 -20.13 -28.05
C TRP A 162 -2.63 -20.50 -27.17
N ILE A 163 -2.76 -21.76 -26.75
CA ILE A 163 -3.87 -22.17 -25.87
C ILE A 163 -3.77 -21.50 -24.49
N PHE A 164 -2.55 -21.42 -23.95
CA PHE A 164 -2.34 -20.80 -22.65
C PHE A 164 -2.54 -19.28 -22.69
N ILE A 165 -1.94 -18.58 -23.65
CA ILE A 165 -2.01 -17.12 -23.76
C ILE A 165 -3.33 -16.66 -24.38
N GLY A 166 -3.80 -17.38 -25.41
CA GLY A 166 -4.66 -17.00 -26.54
C GLY A 166 -5.70 -15.89 -26.39
N VAL A 167 -6.14 -15.40 -27.53
CA VAL A 167 -6.70 -14.06 -27.64
C VAL A 167 -8.22 -14.07 -27.87
N ASP A 168 -8.79 -15.15 -28.42
CA ASP A 168 -10.23 -15.36 -28.48
C ASP A 168 -10.74 -16.05 -27.21
N ALA A 169 -11.98 -15.70 -26.81
CA ALA A 169 -12.62 -16.27 -25.62
C ALA A 169 -12.84 -17.80 -25.70
N SER A 170 -12.69 -18.39 -26.89
CA SER A 170 -12.82 -19.84 -27.13
C SER A 170 -11.51 -20.62 -27.10
N THR A 171 -10.33 -20.02 -27.30
CA THR A 171 -9.06 -20.78 -27.33
C THR A 171 -7.96 -20.31 -26.37
N GLY A 172 -8.09 -19.16 -25.71
CA GLY A 172 -7.01 -18.62 -24.89
C GLY A 172 -7.33 -18.34 -23.43
N PHE A 173 -6.52 -18.86 -22.50
CA PHE A 173 -6.87 -18.83 -21.08
C PHE A 173 -6.47 -17.55 -20.34
N VAL A 174 -5.27 -17.01 -20.53
CA VAL A 174 -4.79 -15.84 -19.75
C VAL A 174 -5.51 -14.55 -20.15
N PHE A 175 -5.60 -14.23 -21.45
CA PHE A 175 -6.35 -13.04 -21.88
C PHE A 175 -7.85 -13.16 -21.59
N PHE A 176 -8.45 -14.36 -21.71
CA PHE A 176 -9.81 -14.61 -21.24
C PHE A 176 -9.96 -14.29 -19.75
N MET A 177 -9.03 -14.75 -18.90
CA MET A 177 -9.06 -14.45 -17.46
C MET A 177 -8.94 -12.95 -17.18
N VAL A 178 -8.07 -12.23 -17.88
CA VAL A 178 -7.92 -10.78 -17.77
C VAL A 178 -9.22 -10.06 -18.17
N THR A 179 -9.81 -10.42 -19.32
CA THR A 179 -11.08 -9.83 -19.80
C THR A 179 -12.23 -10.12 -18.86
N ARG A 180 -12.39 -11.38 -18.43
CA ARG A 180 -13.37 -11.83 -17.44
C ARG A 180 -13.30 -11.02 -16.15
N GLU A 181 -12.09 -10.79 -15.66
CA GLU A 181 -11.87 -10.10 -14.40
C GLU A 181 -11.96 -8.58 -14.51
N ASN A 182 -11.67 -8.01 -15.69
CA ASN A 182 -12.01 -6.62 -15.98
C ASN A 182 -13.53 -6.41 -15.95
N ILE A 183 -14.32 -7.29 -16.57
CA ILE A 183 -15.80 -7.22 -16.53
C ILE A 183 -16.30 -7.32 -15.09
N TYR A 184 -15.81 -8.30 -14.33
CA TYR A 184 -16.16 -8.44 -12.91
C TYR A 184 -15.84 -7.18 -12.11
N PHE A 185 -14.64 -6.62 -12.29
CA PHE A 185 -14.20 -5.41 -11.60
C PHE A 185 -15.05 -4.20 -11.95
N ILE A 186 -15.34 -3.99 -13.25
CA ILE A 186 -16.15 -2.88 -13.73
C ILE A 186 -17.52 -2.90 -13.04
N ASN A 187 -18.23 -4.02 -13.12
CA ASN A 187 -19.56 -4.16 -12.55
C ASN A 187 -19.53 -4.04 -11.01
N LEU A 188 -18.50 -4.58 -10.33
CA LEU A 188 -18.36 -4.46 -8.88
C LEU A 188 -18.13 -3.01 -8.47
N ARG A 189 -17.25 -2.29 -9.18
CA ARG A 189 -16.91 -0.90 -8.87
C ARG A 189 -18.06 0.05 -9.14
N GLN A 190 -18.81 -0.18 -10.22
CA GLN A 190 -20.04 0.56 -10.51
C GLN A 190 -21.10 0.34 -9.42
N ALA A 191 -21.32 -0.91 -9.01
CA ALA A 191 -22.20 -1.24 -7.89
C ALA A 191 -21.73 -0.60 -6.56
N TYR A 192 -20.42 -0.53 -6.34
CA TYR A 192 -19.86 0.14 -5.17
C TYR A 192 -20.14 1.65 -5.19
N PHE A 193 -19.98 2.32 -6.33
CA PHE A 193 -20.21 3.77 -6.44
C PHE A 193 -21.68 4.17 -6.37
N LEU A 194 -22.59 3.29 -6.79
CA LEU A 194 -24.03 3.51 -6.68
C LEU A 194 -24.61 3.08 -5.33
N SER A 195 -23.82 2.40 -4.49
CA SER A 195 -24.28 2.04 -3.14
C SER A 195 -24.61 3.28 -2.33
N PRO A 196 -25.67 3.25 -1.49
CA PRO A 196 -26.05 4.39 -0.63
C PRO A 196 -24.90 4.90 0.24
N LEU A 197 -24.02 3.99 0.69
CA LEU A 197 -22.82 4.31 1.48
C LEU A 197 -21.86 5.26 0.74
N TYR A 198 -21.71 5.09 -0.57
CA TYR A 198 -20.78 5.90 -1.36
C TYR A 198 -21.48 7.09 -2.00
N ALA A 199 -22.67 6.90 -2.59
CA ALA A 199 -23.39 7.95 -3.31
C ALA A 199 -23.80 9.15 -2.44
N ARG A 200 -23.95 8.95 -1.12
CA ARG A 200 -24.25 10.02 -0.16
C ARG A 200 -23.02 10.82 0.29
N ARG A 201 -21.81 10.35 -0.02
CA ARG A 201 -20.56 11.01 0.38
C ARG A 201 -20.32 12.32 -0.38
N ILE A 202 -19.76 13.33 0.30
CA ILE A 202 -19.37 14.60 -0.32
C ILE A 202 -18.32 14.33 -1.40
N SER A 203 -17.39 13.39 -1.14
CA SER A 203 -16.38 12.93 -2.10
C SER A 203 -16.96 12.43 -3.41
N SER A 204 -18.10 11.74 -3.37
CA SER A 204 -18.73 11.18 -4.56
C SER A 204 -19.37 12.23 -5.47
N LYS A 205 -19.70 13.40 -4.92
CA LYS A 205 -20.38 14.50 -5.61
C LYS A 205 -19.47 15.70 -5.90
N THR A 206 -18.18 15.59 -5.58
CA THR A 206 -17.22 16.68 -5.76
C THR A 206 -16.24 16.39 -6.88
N VAL A 207 -16.03 17.38 -7.75
CA VAL A 207 -15.04 17.35 -8.84
C VAL A 207 -13.95 18.39 -8.57
N LEU A 208 -12.69 17.95 -8.65
CA LEU A 208 -11.52 18.83 -8.65
C LEU A 208 -11.16 19.19 -10.08
N PHE A 209 -11.09 20.49 -10.35
CA PHE A 209 -10.50 21.05 -11.57
C PHE A 209 -9.15 21.69 -11.23
N THR A 210 -8.10 21.28 -11.93
CA THR A 210 -6.74 21.82 -11.76
C THR A 210 -6.34 22.70 -12.94
N SER A 211 -5.30 23.52 -12.80
CA SER A 211 -4.87 24.48 -13.83
C SER A 211 -6.00 25.41 -14.30
N VAL A 212 -6.78 25.91 -13.34
CA VAL A 212 -7.88 26.86 -13.59
C VAL A 212 -7.29 28.24 -13.92
N PRO A 213 -7.68 28.89 -15.03
CA PRO A 213 -7.23 30.25 -15.32
C PRO A 213 -7.78 31.27 -14.31
N ASP A 214 -7.04 32.35 -14.05
CA ASP A 214 -7.40 33.37 -13.05
C ASP A 214 -8.79 33.98 -13.28
N ALA A 215 -9.21 34.12 -14.55
CA ALA A 215 -10.53 34.63 -14.91
C ALA A 215 -11.71 33.72 -14.51
N TYR A 216 -11.44 32.45 -14.19
CA TYR A 216 -12.44 31.46 -13.77
C TYR A 216 -12.34 31.12 -12.27
N LEU A 217 -11.42 31.73 -11.53
CA LEU A 217 -11.30 31.61 -10.07
C LEU A 217 -12.35 32.48 -9.37
N ASP A 218 -13.61 32.32 -9.77
CA ASP A 218 -14.76 33.06 -9.27
C ASP A 218 -15.95 32.12 -9.11
N GLU A 219 -16.60 32.18 -7.95
CA GLU A 219 -17.70 31.27 -7.63
C GLU A 219 -18.91 31.46 -8.55
N ALA A 220 -19.26 32.71 -8.88
CA ALA A 220 -20.42 33.00 -9.72
C ALA A 220 -20.20 32.51 -11.16
N ILE A 221 -18.98 32.64 -11.68
CA ILE A 221 -18.63 32.11 -13.01
C ILE A 221 -18.72 30.59 -13.03
N ILE A 222 -18.21 29.90 -12.01
CA ILE A 222 -18.27 28.43 -11.93
C ILE A 222 -19.72 27.94 -11.80
N ARG A 223 -20.54 28.60 -10.97
CA ARG A 223 -21.98 28.30 -10.86
C ARG A 223 -22.69 28.50 -12.20
N LYS A 224 -22.40 29.57 -12.91
CA LYS A 224 -22.95 29.82 -14.26
C LYS A 224 -22.49 28.80 -15.29
N MET A 225 -21.24 28.31 -15.20
CA MET A 225 -20.69 27.31 -16.12
C MET A 225 -21.38 25.96 -15.99
N TYR A 226 -21.71 25.53 -14.77
CA TYR A 226 -22.23 24.20 -14.49
C TYR A 226 -23.72 24.14 -14.12
N GLY A 227 -24.38 25.29 -13.96
CA GLY A 227 -25.79 25.43 -13.57
C GLY A 227 -25.94 25.79 -12.10
N GLU A 228 -26.62 26.91 -11.81
CA GLU A 228 -26.85 27.41 -10.45
C GLU A 228 -27.70 26.45 -9.61
N ASP A 229 -28.60 25.72 -10.26
CA ASP A 229 -29.48 24.70 -9.68
C ASP A 229 -28.77 23.37 -9.38
N LYS A 230 -27.64 23.10 -10.04
CA LYS A 230 -26.89 21.84 -9.94
C LYS A 230 -25.75 21.90 -8.95
N VAL A 231 -25.10 23.05 -8.85
CA VAL A 231 -23.94 23.28 -7.99
C VAL A 231 -24.40 23.58 -6.57
N LYS A 232 -23.99 22.75 -5.61
CA LYS A 232 -24.24 22.95 -4.18
C LYS A 232 -23.20 23.91 -3.61
N ASN A 233 -21.92 23.49 -3.59
CA ASN A 233 -20.81 24.25 -3.04
C ASN A 233 -19.68 24.43 -4.05
N VAL A 234 -18.99 25.56 -3.98
CA VAL A 234 -17.76 25.83 -4.73
C VAL A 234 -16.69 26.23 -3.73
N TRP A 235 -15.59 25.48 -3.69
CA TRP A 235 -14.42 25.82 -2.87
C TRP A 235 -13.30 26.34 -3.76
N LEU A 236 -13.14 27.66 -3.76
CA LEU A 236 -11.96 28.33 -4.28
C LEU A 236 -10.82 28.16 -3.28
N VAL A 237 -9.71 27.56 -3.70
CA VAL A 237 -8.63 27.23 -2.76
C VAL A 237 -7.74 28.46 -2.57
N PRO A 238 -7.63 29.03 -1.36
CA PRO A 238 -6.70 30.12 -1.09
C PRO A 238 -5.27 29.61 -0.93
N ASP A 239 -4.30 30.47 -1.21
CA ASP A 239 -2.90 30.26 -0.86
C ASP A 239 -2.73 30.39 0.66
N VAL A 240 -2.24 29.31 1.26
CA VAL A 240 -2.12 29.14 2.71
C VAL A 240 -0.69 28.86 3.13
N ASP A 241 0.32 29.01 2.26
CA ASP A 241 1.69 28.60 2.56
C ASP A 241 2.20 29.25 3.87
N GLU A 242 2.01 30.55 4.06
CA GLU A 242 2.40 31.25 5.30
C GLU A 242 1.60 30.76 6.54
N LEU A 243 0.27 30.65 6.41
CA LEU A 243 -0.60 30.17 7.49
C LEU A 243 -0.22 28.75 7.89
N LYS A 244 0.02 27.88 6.92
CA LYS A 244 0.41 26.49 7.09
C LYS A 244 1.73 26.41 7.86
N ASP A 245 2.73 27.21 7.48
CA ASP A 245 4.03 27.19 8.14
C ASP A 245 3.91 27.64 9.61
N LYS A 246 3.15 28.70 9.89
CA LYS A 246 2.89 29.15 11.27
C LYS A 246 2.11 28.12 12.10
N VAL A 247 1.07 27.50 11.53
CA VAL A 247 0.30 26.42 12.17
C VAL A 247 1.20 25.23 12.47
N GLU A 248 2.05 24.81 11.52
CA GLU A 248 3.02 23.75 11.74
C GLU A 248 4.03 24.09 12.84
N GLU A 249 4.48 25.35 12.92
CA GLU A 249 5.37 25.83 13.98
C GLU A 249 4.69 25.79 15.36
N ARG A 250 3.44 26.28 15.46
CA ARG A 250 2.63 26.21 16.67
C ARG A 250 2.44 24.77 17.13
N ASP A 251 2.07 23.87 16.22
CA ASP A 251 1.84 22.46 16.55
C ASP A 251 3.14 21.75 16.94
N LYS A 252 4.27 22.07 16.29
CA LYS A 252 5.61 21.57 16.69
C LYS A 252 5.98 22.08 18.08
N ALA A 253 5.70 23.33 18.42
CA ALA A 253 5.92 23.88 19.76
C ALA A 253 5.02 23.20 20.80
N ALA A 254 3.73 23.00 20.49
CA ALA A 254 2.75 22.32 21.32
C ALA A 254 3.15 20.87 21.64
N PHE A 255 3.54 20.07 20.63
CA PHE A 255 4.00 18.69 20.87
C PHE A 255 5.36 18.62 21.57
N ARG A 256 6.22 19.64 21.43
CA ARG A 256 7.45 19.78 22.24
C ARG A 256 7.10 20.08 23.70
N LEU A 257 6.10 20.93 23.95
CA LEU A 257 5.61 21.24 25.29
C LEU A 257 5.06 19.98 25.98
N GLU A 258 4.19 19.22 25.30
CA GLU A 258 3.67 17.93 25.80
C GLU A 258 4.80 16.97 26.20
N GLY A 259 5.83 16.85 25.35
CA GLY A 259 7.00 16.02 25.62
C GLY A 259 7.86 16.53 26.79
N ALA A 260 8.01 17.84 26.91
CA ALA A 260 8.79 18.48 27.97
C ALA A 260 8.09 18.35 29.33
N GLU A 261 6.80 18.66 29.43
CA GLU A 261 6.02 18.53 30.67
C GLU A 261 5.95 17.07 31.11
N THR A 262 5.73 16.13 30.18
CA THR A 262 5.78 14.70 30.50
C THR A 262 7.15 14.27 31.06
N LYS A 263 8.25 14.84 30.54
CA LYS A 263 9.60 14.59 31.05
C LYS A 263 9.81 15.21 32.43
N LEU A 264 9.29 16.41 32.67
CA LEU A 264 9.34 17.07 33.98
C LEU A 264 8.61 16.22 35.04
N ILE A 265 7.41 15.74 34.73
CA ILE A 265 6.61 14.87 35.59
C ILE A 265 7.37 13.57 35.92
N LYS A 266 7.97 12.93 34.92
CA LYS A 266 8.83 11.73 35.12
C LYS A 266 10.00 12.00 36.07
N LEU A 267 10.69 13.13 35.90
CA LEU A 267 11.82 13.51 36.74
C LEU A 267 11.38 13.78 38.18
N ALA A 268 10.33 14.58 38.36
CA ALA A 268 9.78 14.89 39.68
C ALA A 268 9.28 13.64 40.41
N ASN A 269 8.54 12.76 39.73
CA ASN A 269 8.06 11.52 40.32
C ASN A 269 9.22 10.58 40.72
N THR A 270 10.25 10.46 39.88
CA THR A 270 11.43 9.64 40.20
C THR A 270 12.18 10.20 41.42
N ALA A 271 12.32 11.52 41.53
CA ALA A 271 12.94 12.17 42.67
C ALA A 271 12.10 12.00 43.96
N ARG A 272 10.78 12.17 43.86
CA ARG A 272 9.82 11.94 44.96
C ARG A 272 9.91 10.50 45.48
N VAL A 273 9.80 9.50 44.61
CA VAL A 273 9.87 8.08 45.00
C VAL A 273 11.21 7.73 45.64
N LYS A 274 12.32 8.29 45.13
CA LYS A 274 13.63 8.12 45.77
C LYS A 274 13.68 8.72 47.17
N ALA A 275 13.09 9.89 47.38
CA ALA A 275 13.05 10.55 48.68
C ALA A 275 12.13 9.83 49.69
N LEU A 276 11.09 9.15 49.21
CA LEU A 276 10.13 8.36 50.01
C LEU A 276 10.62 6.94 50.34
N LYS A 277 11.68 6.46 49.69
CA LYS A 277 12.16 5.09 49.84
C LYS A 277 12.81 4.89 51.22
N GLY A 278 12.04 4.35 52.17
CA GLY A 278 12.50 4.00 53.53
C GLY A 278 11.92 4.85 54.67
N ARG A 279 10.84 5.61 54.45
CA ARG A 279 10.14 6.44 55.46
C ARG A 279 8.72 5.93 55.71
N THR A 280 8.20 6.08 56.94
CA THR A 280 6.81 5.70 57.32
C THR A 280 5.79 6.77 56.89
N SER A 281 4.51 6.39 56.79
CA SER A 281 3.41 7.26 56.31
C SER A 281 3.26 8.60 57.06
N ASP A 282 3.65 8.65 58.34
CA ASP A 282 3.60 9.88 59.14
C ASP A 282 4.79 10.83 58.86
N GLU A 283 5.89 10.33 58.29
CA GLU A 283 7.05 11.12 57.84
C GLU A 283 6.92 11.64 56.39
N GLU A 284 5.87 11.23 55.66
CA GLU A 284 5.60 11.69 54.29
C GLU A 284 5.16 13.16 54.22
N GLN A 285 4.56 13.69 55.29
CA GLN A 285 4.09 15.07 55.37
C GLN A 285 5.20 16.08 55.71
N THR A 286 6.35 15.60 56.22
CA THR A 286 7.44 16.44 56.76
C THR A 286 8.70 16.43 55.90
N ILE A 287 8.59 16.22 54.58
CA ILE A 287 9.75 16.29 53.68
C ILE A 287 10.14 17.77 53.51
N PRO A 288 11.32 18.21 54.00
CA PRO A 288 11.80 19.56 53.75
C PRO A 288 12.10 19.67 52.26
N ALA A 289 11.63 20.74 51.63
CA ALA A 289 12.07 21.10 50.29
C ALA A 289 13.61 21.06 50.28
N THR A 290 14.22 20.31 49.35
CA THR A 290 15.67 20.34 49.21
C THR A 290 16.09 21.80 49.06
N GLY A 291 16.90 22.29 50.00
CA GLY A 291 17.19 23.70 50.25
C GLY A 291 17.18 24.58 49.01
N VAL A 292 16.26 25.54 49.03
CA VAL A 292 16.31 26.76 48.22
C VAL A 292 16.41 27.90 49.23
N GLU A 293 17.62 28.22 49.63
CA GLU A 293 17.96 29.60 49.96
C GLU A 293 18.38 30.27 48.65
N ASP A 294 17.86 31.49 48.48
CA ASP A 294 18.05 32.48 47.41
C ASP A 294 17.33 32.33 46.05
N ASP A 295 16.45 33.31 45.85
CA ASP A 295 16.14 34.04 44.62
C ASP A 295 15.55 33.28 43.43
N SER A 296 14.25 33.01 43.51
CA SER A 296 13.30 33.41 42.46
C SER A 296 11.87 33.04 42.85
N GLU A 297 10.94 33.96 42.56
CA GLU A 297 9.49 33.73 42.59
C GLU A 297 9.08 32.52 41.73
N SER A 298 9.07 31.30 42.30
CA SER A 298 8.44 30.16 41.63
C SER A 298 7.81 29.22 42.63
N GLY A 299 6.55 29.48 42.98
CA GLY A 299 5.65 28.56 43.70
C GLY A 299 5.30 27.29 42.91
N SER A 300 6.25 26.69 42.20
CA SER A 300 6.04 25.44 41.46
C SER A 300 6.28 24.21 42.33
N VAL A 301 5.28 23.33 42.41
CA VAL A 301 5.31 22.01 43.05
C VAL A 301 6.45 21.16 42.49
N ALA A 302 6.79 21.32 41.21
CA ALA A 302 7.94 20.67 40.59
C ALA A 302 9.29 21.11 41.20
N ALA A 303 9.43 22.37 41.63
CA ALA A 303 10.67 22.89 42.23
C ALA A 303 11.00 22.22 43.57
N LYS A 304 10.02 21.59 44.25
CA LYS A 304 10.26 20.77 45.45
C LYS A 304 11.18 19.58 45.17
N TRP A 305 11.18 19.08 43.93
CA TRP A 305 11.83 17.83 43.55
C TRP A 305 12.89 17.98 42.45
N VAL A 306 12.76 19.00 41.61
CA VAL A 306 13.59 19.19 40.40
C VAL A 306 14.24 20.58 40.43
N LYS A 307 15.57 20.61 40.37
CA LYS A 307 16.32 21.89 40.29
C LYS A 307 16.10 22.57 38.94
N PRO A 308 16.15 23.92 38.85
CA PRO A 308 16.02 24.64 37.58
C PRO A 308 16.96 24.15 36.46
N SER A 309 18.19 23.75 36.81
CA SER A 309 19.18 23.22 35.86
C SER A 309 18.84 21.84 35.27
N GLN A 310 17.96 21.08 35.93
CA GLN A 310 17.50 19.75 35.52
C GLN A 310 16.22 19.79 34.67
N ARG A 311 15.59 20.97 34.53
CA ARG A 311 14.39 21.13 33.71
C ARG A 311 14.68 20.79 32.24
N PRO A 312 13.69 20.27 31.48
CA PRO A 312 13.87 19.93 30.07
C PRO A 312 14.28 21.13 29.21
N THR A 313 15.51 21.14 28.73
CA THR A 313 16.03 22.17 27.82
C THR A 313 16.23 21.65 26.40
N HIS A 314 16.14 22.53 25.42
CA HIS A 314 16.58 22.24 24.05
C HIS A 314 17.41 23.42 23.50
N ARG A 315 18.08 23.21 22.37
CA ARG A 315 18.75 24.28 21.63
C ARG A 315 17.89 24.66 20.43
N LEU A 316 17.74 25.96 20.18
CA LEU A 316 16.97 26.48 19.03
C LEU A 316 17.50 25.97 17.69
N LYS A 317 18.81 25.75 17.60
CA LYS A 317 19.49 25.09 16.48
C LYS A 317 20.31 23.92 17.04
N MET A 318 20.27 22.76 16.37
CA MET A 318 20.73 21.46 16.89
C MET A 318 22.16 21.45 17.45
N LEU A 319 23.03 22.40 17.06
CA LEU A 319 24.43 22.46 17.51
C LEU A 319 24.89 23.88 17.94
N ILE A 320 24.40 24.94 17.29
CA ILE A 320 24.92 26.32 17.46
C ILE A 320 23.95 27.19 18.28
N GLY A 321 22.72 26.73 18.54
CA GLY A 321 21.68 27.56 19.15
C GLY A 321 21.83 27.76 20.66
N LYS A 322 21.27 28.88 21.16
CA LYS A 322 21.08 29.15 22.59
C LYS A 322 20.27 28.01 23.23
N LYS A 323 20.73 27.54 24.39
CA LYS A 323 20.03 26.56 25.22
C LYS A 323 18.92 27.29 25.98
N VAL A 324 17.68 26.86 25.79
CA VAL A 324 16.49 27.47 26.41
C VAL A 324 15.70 26.41 27.19
N ASP A 325 14.99 26.84 28.24
CA ASP A 325 13.99 26.00 28.90
C ASP A 325 12.86 25.73 27.92
N THR A 326 12.58 24.45 27.65
CA THR A 326 11.63 24.05 26.60
C THR A 326 10.20 24.41 26.97
N ILE A 327 9.84 24.39 28.25
CA ILE A 327 8.46 24.64 28.71
C ILE A 327 8.16 26.13 28.57
N ASN A 328 9.00 26.99 29.12
CA ASN A 328 8.82 28.44 29.05
C ASN A 328 8.91 28.95 27.61
N TRP A 329 9.87 28.44 26.83
CA TRP A 329 9.99 28.79 25.42
C TRP A 329 8.75 28.36 24.62
N ALA A 330 8.26 27.13 24.81
CA ALA A 330 7.12 26.65 24.04
C ALA A 330 5.83 27.38 24.41
N ARG A 331 5.60 27.71 25.68
CA ARG A 331 4.46 28.54 26.11
C ARG A 331 4.52 29.93 25.46
N GLY A 332 5.66 30.63 25.56
CA GLY A 332 5.80 31.95 24.93
C GLY A 332 5.69 31.91 23.41
N GLU A 333 6.20 30.86 22.77
CA GLU A 333 6.11 30.70 21.32
C GLU A 333 4.68 30.42 20.85
N ILE A 334 3.91 29.61 21.59
CA ILE A 334 2.49 29.39 21.29
C ILE A 334 1.69 30.69 21.53
N GLU A 335 1.95 31.41 22.62
CA GLU A 335 1.30 32.68 22.93
C GLU A 335 1.58 33.74 21.85
N ARG A 336 2.78 33.74 21.26
CA ARG A 336 3.14 34.60 20.12
C ARG A 336 2.44 34.17 18.83
N LEU A 337 2.44 32.87 18.52
CA LEU A 337 1.95 32.33 17.25
C LEU A 337 0.42 32.29 17.15
N SER A 338 -0.29 32.05 18.25
CA SER A 338 -1.75 31.97 18.28
C SER A 338 -2.45 33.22 17.69
N PRO A 339 -2.15 34.46 18.12
CA PRO A 339 -2.78 35.65 17.55
C PRO A 339 -2.36 35.89 16.09
N GLU A 340 -1.12 35.55 15.71
CA GLU A 340 -0.68 35.64 14.31
C GLU A 340 -1.50 34.69 13.41
N ILE A 341 -1.69 33.45 13.85
CA ILE A 341 -2.50 32.44 13.14
C ILE A 341 -3.96 32.88 13.06
N GLU A 342 -4.54 33.36 14.16
CA GLU A 342 -5.92 33.87 14.18
C GLU A 342 -6.09 35.06 13.23
N SER A 343 -5.12 35.97 13.18
CA SER A 343 -5.14 37.10 12.26
C SER A 343 -5.08 36.67 10.79
N LEU A 344 -4.25 35.68 10.45
CA LEU A 344 -4.18 35.12 9.10
C LEU A 344 -5.48 34.38 8.75
N GLN A 345 -5.99 33.54 9.66
CA GLN A 345 -7.27 32.86 9.47
C GLN A 345 -8.41 33.86 9.27
N ALA A 346 -8.43 34.97 10.00
CA ALA A 346 -9.41 36.03 9.84
C ALA A 346 -9.29 36.72 8.46
N LYS A 347 -8.08 37.02 7.97
CA LYS A 347 -7.86 37.53 6.61
C LYS A 347 -8.38 36.57 5.54
N LEU A 348 -8.14 35.27 5.71
CA LEU A 348 -8.66 34.26 4.79
C LEU A 348 -10.19 34.20 4.82
N ARG A 349 -10.82 34.26 5.99
CA ARG A 349 -12.29 34.31 6.12
C ARG A 349 -12.89 35.57 5.52
N ALA A 350 -12.14 36.68 5.51
CA ALA A 350 -12.54 37.92 4.86
C ALA A 350 -12.38 37.90 3.32
N GLY A 351 -11.79 36.84 2.74
CA GLY A 351 -11.59 36.71 1.30
C GLY A 351 -10.38 37.47 0.75
N ASP A 352 -9.50 37.99 1.60
CA ASP A 352 -8.32 38.80 1.21
C ASP A 352 -7.09 37.96 0.84
N ALA A 353 -7.29 36.69 0.48
CA ALA A 353 -6.21 35.76 0.15
C ALA A 353 -6.13 35.51 -1.36
N LYS A 354 -4.90 35.44 -1.87
CA LYS A 354 -4.65 35.04 -3.25
C LYS A 354 -5.14 33.60 -3.47
N LEU A 355 -5.89 33.37 -4.53
CA LEU A 355 -6.36 32.03 -4.89
C LEU A 355 -5.30 31.26 -5.68
N ILE A 356 -5.28 29.93 -5.52
CA ILE A 356 -4.49 29.03 -6.35
C ILE A 356 -5.29 28.54 -7.56
N SER A 357 -4.61 28.03 -8.58
CA SER A 357 -5.21 27.57 -9.85
C SER A 357 -5.96 26.23 -9.73
N SER A 358 -6.75 26.02 -8.69
CA SER A 358 -7.56 24.82 -8.47
C SER A 358 -8.89 25.17 -7.80
N VAL A 359 -9.96 24.50 -8.22
CA VAL A 359 -11.30 24.64 -7.65
C VAL A 359 -11.94 23.28 -7.41
N PHE A 360 -12.63 23.14 -6.29
CA PHE A 360 -13.51 22.01 -6.02
C PHE A 360 -14.96 22.43 -6.21
N VAL A 361 -15.74 21.63 -6.91
CA VAL A 361 -17.16 21.89 -7.17
C VAL A 361 -17.97 20.69 -6.70
N GLU A 362 -18.81 20.88 -5.68
CA GLU A 362 -19.79 19.90 -5.22
C GLU A 362 -21.13 20.13 -5.92
N PHE A 363 -21.73 19.03 -6.35
CA PHE A 363 -23.04 18.99 -6.97
C PHE A 363 -24.07 18.37 -6.02
N TYR A 364 -25.35 18.70 -6.19
CA TYR A 364 -26.42 18.07 -5.40
C TYR A 364 -26.51 16.56 -5.65
N THR A 365 -26.30 16.15 -6.90
CA THR A 365 -26.38 14.75 -7.34
C THR A 365 -25.02 14.23 -7.82
N GLN A 366 -24.80 12.92 -7.66
CA GLN A 366 -23.61 12.25 -8.21
C GLN A 366 -23.62 12.29 -9.75
N ASN A 367 -24.81 12.29 -10.36
CA ASN A 367 -24.98 12.32 -11.81
C ASN A 367 -24.43 13.62 -12.41
N ASP A 368 -24.77 14.76 -11.82
CA ASP A 368 -24.26 16.07 -12.27
C ASP A 368 -22.74 16.17 -12.09
N ALA A 369 -22.19 15.63 -10.99
CA ALA A 369 -20.75 15.56 -10.79
C ALA A 369 -20.04 14.70 -11.86
N GLN A 370 -20.61 13.54 -12.20
CA GLN A 370 -20.08 12.66 -13.26
C GLN A 370 -20.19 13.32 -14.64
N ALA A 371 -21.25 14.05 -14.91
CA ALA A 371 -21.41 14.83 -16.14
C ALA A 371 -20.35 15.93 -16.24
N ALA A 372 -20.16 16.72 -15.19
CA ALA A 372 -19.14 17.78 -15.15
C ALA A 372 -17.72 17.23 -15.29
N TYR A 373 -17.43 16.06 -14.72
CA TYR A 373 -16.14 15.37 -14.86
C TYR A 373 -15.85 14.92 -16.30
N GLN A 374 -16.89 14.48 -17.03
CA GLN A 374 -16.78 13.99 -18.41
C GLN A 374 -16.77 15.11 -19.46
N MET A 375 -17.55 16.18 -19.24
CA MET A 375 -17.65 17.30 -20.16
C MET A 375 -16.31 18.05 -20.28
N LEU A 376 -15.96 18.53 -21.48
CA LEU A 376 -14.79 19.38 -21.66
C LEU A 376 -15.02 20.73 -20.97
N ALA A 377 -14.16 21.07 -20.00
CA ALA A 377 -14.38 22.24 -19.13
C ALA A 377 -13.94 23.56 -19.79
N HIS A 378 -12.96 23.50 -20.71
CA HIS A 378 -12.37 24.68 -21.33
C HIS A 378 -12.01 24.41 -22.79
N ASN A 379 -12.09 25.43 -23.64
CA ASN A 379 -11.81 25.34 -25.08
C ASN A 379 -10.32 25.23 -25.39
N GLN A 380 -9.45 25.82 -24.58
CA GLN A 380 -7.99 25.70 -24.73
C GLN A 380 -7.45 24.40 -24.12
N PRO A 381 -6.47 23.74 -24.77
CA PRO A 381 -5.84 22.54 -24.24
C PRO A 381 -5.25 22.76 -22.84
N LEU A 382 -5.30 21.72 -22.01
CA LEU A 382 -4.62 21.64 -20.70
C LEU A 382 -5.05 22.66 -19.64
N HIS A 383 -6.05 23.49 -19.92
CA HIS A 383 -6.70 24.36 -18.94
C HIS A 383 -7.88 23.63 -18.29
N MET A 384 -8.09 23.85 -16.99
CA MET A 384 -9.07 23.09 -16.18
C MET A 384 -8.89 21.56 -16.29
N ALA A 385 -7.64 21.12 -16.49
CA ALA A 385 -7.25 19.74 -16.68
C ALA A 385 -5.86 19.47 -16.04
N PRO A 386 -5.59 18.26 -15.53
CA PRO A 386 -6.51 17.13 -15.41
C PRO A 386 -7.60 17.36 -14.34
N ARG A 387 -8.69 16.59 -14.44
CA ARG A 387 -9.82 16.61 -13.51
C ARG A 387 -9.83 15.33 -12.68
N TYR A 388 -10.39 15.40 -11.50
CA TYR A 388 -10.50 14.26 -10.59
C TYR A 388 -11.88 14.27 -9.91
N ILE A 389 -12.41 13.08 -9.59
CA ILE A 389 -13.67 12.90 -8.88
C ILE A 389 -13.49 11.87 -7.77
N GLY A 390 -14.28 11.93 -6.71
CA GLY A 390 -14.13 10.97 -5.62
C GLY A 390 -12.86 11.25 -4.81
N LEU A 391 -12.55 12.50 -4.49
CA LEU A 391 -11.39 12.81 -3.67
C LEU A 391 -11.82 12.80 -2.20
N ASN A 392 -11.12 12.06 -1.35
CA ASN A 392 -11.27 12.25 0.08
C ASN A 392 -10.40 13.46 0.48
N PRO A 393 -10.91 14.45 1.23
CA PRO A 393 -10.14 15.58 1.72
C PRO A 393 -8.82 15.21 2.40
N ASP A 394 -8.82 14.15 3.21
CA ASP A 394 -7.64 13.65 3.92
C ASP A 394 -6.53 13.13 2.99
N ASP A 395 -6.88 12.73 1.77
CA ASP A 395 -5.95 12.18 0.78
C ASP A 395 -5.34 13.26 -0.12
N ILE A 396 -5.77 14.53 -0.01
CA ILE A 396 -5.37 15.62 -0.89
C ILE A 396 -3.95 16.10 -0.56
N ILE A 397 -3.12 16.20 -1.60
CA ILE A 397 -1.78 16.77 -1.53
C ILE A 397 -1.86 18.24 -1.96
N TRP A 398 -2.20 19.10 -1.00
CA TRP A 398 -2.43 20.53 -1.22
C TRP A 398 -1.30 21.26 -1.94
N SER A 399 -0.04 20.89 -1.64
CA SER A 399 1.14 21.47 -2.29
C SER A 399 1.18 21.29 -3.81
N ASN A 400 0.44 20.30 -4.34
CA ASN A 400 0.41 19.98 -5.76
C ASN A 400 -0.74 20.68 -6.50
N LEU A 401 -1.72 21.25 -5.80
CA LEU A 401 -2.86 21.94 -6.41
C LEU A 401 -2.48 23.30 -7.03
N ARG A 402 -1.35 23.87 -6.62
CA ARG A 402 -0.82 25.15 -7.13
C ARG A 402 -0.07 25.02 -8.46
N ILE A 403 0.20 23.80 -8.91
CA ILE A 403 1.03 23.52 -10.08
C ILE A 403 0.25 23.93 -11.34
N LYS A 404 0.90 24.73 -12.20
CA LYS A 404 0.35 25.10 -13.50
C LYS A 404 0.50 23.97 -14.52
N TRP A 405 -0.31 23.98 -15.58
CA TRP A 405 -0.32 22.93 -16.61
C TRP A 405 1.07 22.65 -17.24
N TRP A 406 1.87 23.69 -17.52
CA TRP A 406 3.19 23.54 -18.16
C TRP A 406 4.23 22.98 -17.18
N GLU A 407 4.16 23.42 -15.93
CA GLU A 407 5.01 22.95 -14.84
C GLU A 407 4.72 21.47 -14.56
N LEU A 408 3.45 21.06 -14.62
CA LEU A 408 3.02 19.67 -14.49
C LEU A 408 3.66 18.79 -15.57
N ILE A 409 3.69 19.24 -16.83
CA ILE A 409 4.32 18.50 -17.92
C ILE A 409 5.82 18.32 -17.66
N ILE A 410 6.53 19.39 -17.32
CA ILE A 410 7.98 19.34 -17.07
C ILE A 410 8.29 18.44 -15.88
N ARG A 411 7.58 18.60 -14.76
CA ARG A 411 7.74 17.77 -13.56
C ARG A 411 7.46 16.30 -13.86
N ASN A 412 6.41 16.01 -14.60
CA ASN A 412 6.07 14.64 -14.96
C ASN A 412 7.12 14.03 -15.88
N ALA A 413 7.60 14.76 -16.90
CA ALA A 413 8.69 14.30 -17.76
C ALA A 413 10.00 14.08 -16.98
N ALA A 414 10.39 15.02 -16.12
CA ALA A 414 11.60 14.94 -15.30
C ALA A 414 11.56 13.76 -14.32
N THR A 415 10.42 13.52 -13.67
CA THR A 415 10.26 12.39 -12.72
C THR A 415 10.24 11.05 -13.43
N ILE A 416 9.59 10.93 -14.60
CA ILE A 416 9.68 9.72 -15.43
C ILE A 416 11.12 9.47 -15.87
N GLY A 417 11.80 10.50 -16.40
CA GLY A 417 13.19 10.41 -16.85
C GLY A 417 14.13 9.98 -15.72
N PHE A 418 13.97 10.56 -14.53
CA PHE A 418 14.70 10.16 -13.33
C PHE A 418 14.44 8.70 -12.96
N VAL A 419 13.18 8.25 -12.96
CA VAL A 419 12.85 6.85 -12.63
C VAL A 419 13.43 5.88 -13.67
N VAL A 420 13.37 6.22 -14.96
CA VAL A 420 14.00 5.41 -16.02
C VAL A 420 15.51 5.30 -15.80
N ALA A 421 16.18 6.43 -15.55
CA ALA A 421 17.61 6.43 -15.22
C ALA A 421 17.91 5.62 -13.97
N LEU A 422 17.11 5.77 -12.91
CA LEU A 422 17.23 4.99 -11.68
C LEU A 422 17.11 3.49 -11.96
N VAL A 423 16.14 3.06 -12.77
CA VAL A 423 15.96 1.66 -13.13
C VAL A 423 17.17 1.13 -13.90
N ILE A 424 17.69 1.87 -14.87
CA ILE A 424 18.85 1.44 -15.68
C ILE A 424 20.12 1.36 -14.82
N PHE A 425 20.38 2.38 -13.99
CA PHE A 425 21.60 2.51 -13.22
C PHE A 425 21.53 1.90 -11.81
N TRP A 426 20.46 1.18 -11.45
CA TRP A 426 20.31 0.59 -10.12
C TRP A 426 21.38 -0.44 -9.75
N ALA A 427 21.98 -1.09 -10.76
CA ALA A 427 23.10 -2.00 -10.56
C ALA A 427 24.30 -1.32 -9.88
N ILE A 428 24.48 0.01 -10.05
CA ILE A 428 25.59 0.76 -9.46
C ILE A 428 25.47 0.82 -7.93
N PRO A 429 24.36 1.30 -7.32
CA PRO A 429 24.17 1.22 -5.87
C PRO A 429 24.34 -0.20 -5.30
N VAL A 430 23.84 -1.22 -6.01
CA VAL A 430 23.99 -2.63 -5.60
C VAL A 430 25.46 -3.05 -5.61
N ALA A 431 26.20 -2.71 -6.67
CA ALA A 431 27.63 -2.99 -6.78
C ALA A 431 28.44 -2.27 -5.70
N VAL A 432 28.09 -1.03 -5.35
CA VAL A 432 28.71 -0.29 -4.24
C VAL A 432 28.50 -1.01 -2.91
N VAL A 433 27.27 -1.46 -2.61
CA VAL A 433 27.00 -2.27 -1.42
C VAL A 433 27.79 -3.59 -1.44
N GLY A 434 27.88 -4.23 -2.60
CA GLY A 434 28.72 -5.42 -2.81
C GLY A 434 30.20 -5.14 -2.51
N ALA A 435 30.75 -4.03 -3.01
CA ALA A 435 32.12 -3.63 -2.75
C ALA A 435 32.38 -3.30 -1.27
N ILE A 436 31.43 -2.62 -0.59
CA ILE A 436 31.49 -2.34 0.86
C ILE A 436 31.46 -3.64 1.67
N SER A 437 30.81 -4.69 1.17
CA SER A 437 30.81 -5.97 1.88
C SER A 437 32.14 -6.73 1.82
N ASN A 438 33.02 -6.37 0.89
CA ASN A 438 34.35 -6.95 0.80
C ASN A 438 35.31 -6.21 1.74
N ILE A 439 35.52 -6.79 2.92
CA ILE A 439 36.41 -6.21 3.95
C ILE A 439 37.85 -6.04 3.45
N ASN A 440 38.35 -6.93 2.59
CA ASN A 440 39.69 -6.82 2.01
C ASN A 440 39.80 -5.60 1.09
N PHE A 441 38.76 -5.33 0.30
CA PHE A 441 38.68 -4.14 -0.55
C PHE A 441 38.65 -2.85 0.28
N LEU A 442 37.81 -2.80 1.32
CA LEU A 442 37.69 -1.63 2.21
C LEU A 442 38.98 -1.33 2.97
N THR A 443 39.62 -2.33 3.59
CA THR A 443 40.82 -2.14 4.42
C THR A 443 42.07 -1.83 3.61
N THR A 444 42.09 -2.21 2.32
CA THR A 444 43.16 -1.87 1.38
C THR A 444 43.02 -0.46 0.81
N LYS A 445 41.79 -0.02 0.49
CA LYS A 445 41.53 1.28 -0.16
C LYS A 445 41.22 2.42 0.79
N VAL A 446 40.74 2.13 2.00
CA VAL A 446 40.36 3.13 3.01
C VAL A 446 41.22 2.88 4.27
N PRO A 447 42.37 3.55 4.41
CA PRO A 447 43.37 3.23 5.43
C PRO A 447 42.84 3.33 6.87
N PHE A 448 41.90 4.24 7.13
CA PHE A 448 41.31 4.41 8.47
C PHE A 448 40.45 3.22 8.91
N LEU A 449 39.98 2.37 7.98
CA LEU A 449 39.17 1.19 8.27
C LEU A 449 40.02 -0.06 8.60
N ARG A 450 41.36 0.04 8.60
CA ARG A 450 42.25 -1.09 8.92
C ARG A 450 42.04 -1.67 10.31
N PHE A 451 41.48 -0.90 11.26
CA PHE A 451 41.08 -1.40 12.59
C PHE A 451 40.14 -2.61 12.52
N ILE A 452 39.41 -2.79 11.41
CA ILE A 452 38.52 -3.93 11.20
C ILE A 452 39.33 -5.25 11.11
N ASN A 453 40.56 -5.22 10.61
CA ASN A 453 41.41 -6.42 10.51
C ASN A 453 41.89 -6.93 11.87
N ASP A 454 41.89 -6.08 12.90
CA ASP A 454 42.25 -6.44 14.27
C ASP A 454 41.06 -7.07 15.05
N CYS A 455 39.88 -7.17 14.41
CA CYS A 455 38.69 -7.73 15.01
C CYS A 455 38.73 -9.27 15.02
N PRO A 456 38.29 -9.95 16.10
CA PRO A 456 38.26 -11.42 16.17
C PRO A 456 37.62 -12.07 14.94
N LYS A 457 38.21 -13.18 14.45
CA LYS A 457 37.77 -13.88 13.22
C LYS A 457 36.26 -14.19 13.19
N VAL A 458 35.65 -14.44 14.35
CA VAL A 458 34.21 -14.66 14.49
C VAL A 458 33.39 -13.40 14.18
N ILE A 459 33.80 -12.24 14.70
CA ILE A 459 33.13 -10.95 14.46
C ILE A 459 33.36 -10.50 13.03
N LEU A 460 34.56 -10.70 12.48
CA LEU A 460 34.87 -10.41 11.09
C LEU A 460 34.06 -11.30 10.13
N GLY A 461 33.89 -12.58 10.44
CA GLY A 461 33.00 -13.50 9.74
C GLY A 461 31.52 -13.09 9.80
N LEU A 462 31.07 -12.59 10.95
CA LEU A 462 29.70 -12.08 11.10
C LEU A 462 29.49 -10.78 10.30
N ILE A 463 30.42 -9.83 10.36
CA ILE A 463 30.34 -8.57 9.62
C ILE A 463 30.36 -8.83 8.11
N THR A 464 31.28 -9.65 7.61
CA THR A 464 31.34 -10.02 6.17
C THR A 464 30.07 -10.70 5.68
N ALA A 465 29.41 -11.51 6.50
CA ALA A 465 28.20 -12.22 6.09
C ALA A 465 26.91 -11.40 6.25
N LEU A 466 26.80 -10.61 7.33
CA LEU A 466 25.57 -9.93 7.73
C LEU A 466 25.48 -8.50 7.19
N LEU A 467 26.59 -7.76 7.14
CA LEU A 467 26.61 -6.37 6.68
C LEU A 467 26.11 -6.20 5.24
N PRO A 468 26.59 -6.96 4.22
CA PRO A 468 26.00 -6.91 2.87
C PRO A 468 24.49 -7.15 2.87
N ALA A 469 24.02 -8.11 3.66
CA ALA A 469 22.60 -8.44 3.73
C ALA A 469 21.78 -7.28 4.29
N ILE A 470 22.24 -6.64 5.36
CA ILE A 470 21.59 -5.47 5.98
C ILE A 470 21.69 -4.23 5.10
N LEU A 471 22.81 -4.00 4.42
CA LEU A 471 22.95 -2.82 3.55
C LEU A 471 22.09 -2.95 2.29
N LEU A 472 22.09 -4.12 1.65
CA LEU A 472 21.18 -4.41 0.55
C LEU A 472 19.72 -4.33 1.07
N SER A 473 19.47 -4.86 2.28
CA SER A 473 18.38 -4.52 3.23
C SER A 473 17.71 -3.20 2.96
N VAL A 474 18.46 -2.23 3.45
CA VAL A 474 18.10 -0.83 3.51
C VAL A 474 17.98 -0.25 2.10
N LEU A 475 18.87 -0.61 1.19
CA LEU A 475 18.83 -0.10 -0.19
C LEU A 475 17.52 -0.48 -0.90
N MET A 476 17.06 -1.72 -0.77
CA MET A 476 15.80 -2.16 -1.37
C MET A 476 14.58 -1.58 -0.64
N ALA A 477 14.65 -1.40 0.69
CA ALA A 477 13.60 -0.74 1.45
C ALA A 477 13.46 0.76 1.10
N LEU A 478 14.56 1.41 0.72
CA LEU A 478 14.59 2.81 0.31
C LEU A 478 13.93 3.04 -1.06
N LEU A 479 14.01 2.06 -1.96
CA LEU A 479 13.54 2.22 -3.34
C LEU A 479 12.05 2.62 -3.44
N PRO A 480 11.07 1.90 -2.85
CA PRO A 480 9.68 2.32 -2.90
C PRO A 480 9.44 3.72 -2.31
N ILE A 481 10.24 4.14 -1.32
CA ILE A 481 10.15 5.48 -0.71
C ILE A 481 10.56 6.55 -1.74
N VAL A 482 11.66 6.32 -2.46
CA VAL A 482 12.11 7.21 -3.54
C VAL A 482 11.08 7.27 -4.66
N LEU A 483 10.51 6.13 -5.07
CA LEU A 483 9.49 6.10 -6.12
C LEU A 483 8.20 6.84 -5.73
N ARG A 484 7.78 6.75 -4.47
CA ARG A 484 6.65 7.54 -3.92
C ARG A 484 6.96 9.03 -3.90
N LEU A 485 8.19 9.40 -3.52
CA LEU A 485 8.64 10.79 -3.57
C LEU A 485 8.60 11.32 -5.01
N MET A 486 9.11 10.56 -5.98
CA MET A 486 9.05 10.94 -7.40
C MET A 486 7.62 11.06 -7.91
N ALA A 487 6.72 10.17 -7.51
CA ALA A 487 5.30 10.28 -7.83
C ALA A 487 4.68 11.56 -7.24
N LYS A 488 5.00 11.91 -5.99
CA LYS A 488 4.55 13.16 -5.34
C LYS A 488 5.12 14.41 -6.04
N LEU A 489 6.42 14.43 -6.35
CA LEU A 489 7.09 15.53 -7.06
C LEU A 489 6.60 15.69 -8.50
N GLY A 490 6.08 14.61 -9.11
CA GLY A 490 5.46 14.62 -10.43
C GLY A 490 4.12 15.35 -10.50
N GLY A 491 3.59 15.82 -9.36
CA GLY A 491 2.43 16.72 -9.31
C GLY A 491 1.06 16.03 -9.24
N VAL A 492 0.98 14.75 -8.87
CA VAL A 492 -0.32 14.09 -8.66
C VAL A 492 -1.03 14.64 -7.41
N PRO A 493 -2.35 14.91 -7.43
CA PRO A 493 -3.00 15.66 -6.36
C PRO A 493 -3.46 14.82 -5.16
N THR A 494 -3.42 13.48 -5.23
CA THR A 494 -3.90 12.62 -4.15
C THR A 494 -2.94 11.51 -3.77
N ALA A 495 -2.97 11.07 -2.51
CA ALA A 495 -2.22 9.92 -2.01
C ALA A 495 -2.56 8.62 -2.78
N ALA A 496 -3.83 8.41 -3.14
CA ALA A 496 -4.25 7.30 -3.99
C ALA A 496 -3.59 7.34 -5.37
N ALA A 497 -3.50 8.52 -6.01
CA ALA A 497 -2.79 8.67 -7.28
C ALA A 497 -1.27 8.44 -7.15
N VAL A 498 -0.66 8.80 -6.00
CA VAL A 498 0.74 8.49 -5.68
C VAL A 498 0.94 6.97 -5.63
N GLU A 499 0.09 6.21 -4.94
CA GLU A 499 0.16 4.75 -4.88
C GLU A 499 0.09 4.11 -6.26
N LEU A 500 -0.89 4.54 -7.05
CA LEU A 500 -1.13 4.10 -8.41
C LEU A 500 0.07 4.39 -9.31
N ARG A 501 0.68 5.58 -9.24
CA ARG A 501 1.89 5.94 -10.00
C ARG A 501 3.11 5.14 -9.55
N THR A 502 3.27 4.98 -8.23
CA THR A 502 4.33 4.16 -7.62
C THR A 502 4.23 2.71 -8.08
N GLN A 503 3.02 2.15 -8.16
CA GLN A 503 2.78 0.78 -8.64
C GLN A 503 3.38 0.57 -10.03
N ASN A 504 3.18 1.50 -10.96
CA ASN A 504 3.73 1.40 -12.32
C ASN A 504 5.25 1.53 -12.34
N PHE A 505 5.80 2.52 -11.62
CA PHE A 505 7.25 2.71 -11.55
C PHE A 505 7.96 1.51 -10.92
N TYR A 506 7.41 1.00 -9.81
CA TYR A 506 8.01 -0.14 -9.13
C TYR A 506 7.80 -1.44 -9.90
N PHE A 507 6.70 -1.59 -10.64
CA PHE A 507 6.52 -2.73 -11.54
C PHE A 507 7.55 -2.73 -12.69
N ALA A 508 7.80 -1.58 -13.32
CA ALA A 508 8.85 -1.46 -14.33
C ALA A 508 10.23 -1.85 -13.75
N PHE A 509 10.53 -1.40 -12.53
CA PHE A 509 11.73 -1.82 -11.81
C PHE A 509 11.77 -3.34 -11.59
N GLN A 510 10.67 -3.95 -11.12
CA GLN A 510 10.59 -5.38 -10.87
C GLN A 510 10.82 -6.21 -12.14
N VAL A 511 10.21 -5.82 -13.27
CA VAL A 511 10.40 -6.53 -14.54
C VAL A 511 11.83 -6.36 -15.06
N VAL A 512 12.39 -5.15 -15.03
CA VAL A 512 13.74 -4.92 -15.57
C VAL A 512 14.82 -5.53 -14.67
N GLN A 513 14.84 -5.18 -13.38
CA GLN A 513 15.93 -5.56 -12.48
C GLN A 513 15.73 -6.95 -11.87
N VAL A 514 14.56 -7.23 -11.31
CA VAL A 514 14.31 -8.49 -10.60
C VAL A 514 14.05 -9.64 -11.59
N PHE A 515 13.48 -9.37 -12.75
CA PHE A 515 13.26 -10.39 -13.78
C PHE A 515 14.34 -10.41 -14.87
N LEU A 516 14.41 -9.40 -15.75
CA LEU A 516 15.28 -9.45 -16.94
C LEU A 516 16.78 -9.49 -16.61
N VAL A 517 17.28 -8.55 -15.81
CA VAL A 517 18.70 -8.47 -15.42
C VAL A 517 19.12 -9.72 -14.65
N THR A 518 18.28 -10.18 -13.71
CA THR A 518 18.57 -11.38 -12.92
C THR A 518 18.62 -12.65 -13.79
N THR A 519 17.72 -12.77 -14.77
CA THR A 519 17.73 -13.88 -15.73
C THR A 519 19.04 -13.94 -16.52
N ILE A 520 19.51 -12.79 -17.01
CA ILE A 520 20.76 -12.71 -17.79
C ILE A 520 21.96 -12.99 -16.88
N ALA A 521 22.03 -12.35 -15.72
CA ALA A 521 23.14 -12.49 -14.78
C ALA A 521 23.27 -13.92 -14.23
N SER A 522 22.14 -14.58 -13.96
CA SER A 522 22.08 -15.97 -13.49
C SER A 522 22.57 -16.98 -14.52
N ALA A 523 22.42 -16.69 -15.81
CA ALA A 523 22.73 -17.62 -16.88
C ALA A 523 24.15 -17.46 -17.43
N ALA A 524 24.67 -16.23 -17.48
CA ALA A 524 26.07 -15.95 -17.84
C ALA A 524 26.49 -14.53 -17.41
N SER A 525 27.38 -14.41 -16.43
CA SER A 525 27.92 -13.11 -16.00
C SER A 525 28.65 -12.36 -17.12
N SER A 526 29.23 -13.08 -18.09
CA SER A 526 29.85 -12.51 -19.30
C SER A 526 28.82 -11.95 -20.31
N ALA A 527 27.58 -12.46 -20.33
CA ALA A 527 26.54 -11.97 -21.24
C ALA A 527 26.13 -10.52 -20.94
N VAL A 528 26.22 -10.08 -19.67
CA VAL A 528 26.01 -8.68 -19.30
C VAL A 528 27.02 -7.77 -19.99
N THR A 529 28.30 -8.19 -20.06
CA THR A 529 29.36 -7.45 -20.74
C THR A 529 29.13 -7.43 -22.25
N ALA A 530 28.66 -8.54 -22.82
CA ALA A 530 28.33 -8.64 -24.25
C ALA A 530 27.17 -7.70 -24.65
N ILE A 531 26.13 -7.55 -23.82
CA ILE A 531 25.00 -6.64 -24.08
C ILE A 531 25.42 -5.18 -24.00
N ILE A 532 26.29 -4.81 -23.05
CA ILE A 532 26.82 -3.44 -22.96
C ILE A 532 27.57 -3.08 -24.24
N GLN A 533 28.32 -4.03 -24.80
CA GLN A 533 29.08 -3.82 -26.03
C GLN A 533 28.20 -3.91 -27.30
N LYS A 534 27.14 -4.73 -27.28
CA LYS A 534 26.24 -4.98 -28.42
C LYS A 534 24.78 -5.09 -27.97
N PRO A 535 24.09 -3.96 -27.77
CA PRO A 535 22.70 -3.96 -27.29
C PRO A 535 21.72 -4.62 -28.28
N GLN A 536 22.05 -4.67 -29.57
CA GLN A 536 21.23 -5.35 -30.59
C GLN A 536 21.11 -6.87 -30.39
N GLU A 537 22.08 -7.51 -29.70
CA GLU A 537 22.09 -8.96 -29.45
C GLU A 537 21.34 -9.31 -28.14
N ALA A 538 20.77 -8.33 -27.43
CA ALA A 538 20.10 -8.55 -26.15
C ALA A 538 18.94 -9.55 -26.25
N ALA A 539 18.15 -9.51 -27.32
CA ALA A 539 17.02 -10.42 -27.51
C ALA A 539 17.46 -11.88 -27.73
N SER A 540 18.50 -12.10 -28.53
CA SER A 540 19.07 -13.44 -28.75
C SER A 540 19.78 -13.97 -27.51
N LEU A 541 20.55 -13.13 -26.81
CA LEU A 541 21.21 -13.50 -25.55
C LEU A 541 20.19 -13.82 -24.45
N LEU A 542 19.08 -13.08 -24.39
CA LEU A 542 17.99 -13.37 -23.47
C LEU A 542 17.34 -14.72 -23.80
N ALA A 543 17.04 -14.98 -25.08
CA ALA A 543 16.45 -16.24 -25.51
C ALA A 543 17.34 -17.45 -25.17
N GLU A 544 18.65 -17.37 -25.38
CA GLU A 544 19.58 -18.46 -25.06
C GLU A 544 19.64 -18.78 -23.55
N ASN A 545 19.51 -17.74 -22.73
CA ASN A 545 19.76 -17.80 -21.29
C ASN A 545 18.51 -18.03 -20.45
N ILE A 546 17.32 -17.71 -20.96
CA ILE A 546 16.05 -17.94 -20.27
C ILE A 546 15.86 -19.42 -19.88
N PRO A 547 15.99 -20.41 -20.77
CA PRO A 547 15.82 -21.82 -20.37
C PRO A 547 16.75 -22.22 -19.21
N LYS A 548 18.00 -21.72 -19.22
CA LYS A 548 19.02 -21.99 -18.20
C LYS A 548 18.65 -21.36 -16.84
N ALA A 549 18.04 -20.18 -16.85
CA ALA A 549 17.62 -19.47 -15.64
C ALA A 549 16.35 -20.04 -14.97
N SER A 550 15.67 -21.02 -15.56
CA SER A 550 14.46 -21.62 -14.96
C SER A 550 14.71 -22.22 -13.56
N ASN A 551 15.92 -22.75 -13.31
CA ASN A 551 16.32 -23.36 -12.04
C ASN A 551 16.40 -22.32 -10.91
N PHE A 552 16.88 -21.13 -11.25
CA PHE A 552 16.86 -19.98 -10.35
C PHE A 552 15.42 -19.64 -9.96
N TYR A 553 14.49 -19.58 -10.93
CA TYR A 553 13.11 -19.21 -10.64
C TYR A 553 12.32 -20.26 -9.85
N ILE A 554 12.60 -21.55 -10.04
CA ILE A 554 12.04 -22.60 -9.16
C ILE A 554 12.47 -22.36 -7.72
N SER A 555 13.78 -22.16 -7.49
CA SER A 555 14.31 -21.86 -6.16
C SER A 555 13.76 -20.53 -5.60
N TYR A 556 13.57 -19.54 -6.47
CA TYR A 556 12.97 -18.25 -6.14
C TYR A 556 11.53 -18.40 -5.65
N PHE A 557 10.68 -19.17 -6.34
CA PHE A 557 9.30 -19.42 -5.91
C PHE A 557 9.22 -20.20 -4.60
N ILE A 558 10.12 -21.16 -4.37
CA ILE A 558 10.19 -21.88 -3.09
C ILE A 558 10.52 -20.90 -1.96
N LEU A 559 11.57 -20.09 -2.12
CA LEU A 559 11.98 -19.12 -1.10
C LEU A 559 10.88 -18.07 -0.86
N GLN A 560 10.37 -17.45 -1.93
CA GLN A 560 9.32 -16.43 -1.84
C GLN A 560 8.03 -17.01 -1.25
N GLY A 561 7.57 -18.14 -1.79
CA GLY A 561 6.34 -18.80 -1.39
C GLY A 561 6.36 -19.24 0.07
N LEU A 562 7.45 -19.82 0.58
CA LEU A 562 7.53 -20.30 1.97
C LEU A 562 7.93 -19.18 2.94
N THR A 563 9.06 -18.52 2.68
CA THR A 563 9.67 -17.59 3.65
C THR A 563 8.91 -16.28 3.74
N PHE A 564 8.52 -15.68 2.61
CA PHE A 564 7.84 -14.38 2.64
C PHE A 564 6.36 -14.50 3.03
N SER A 565 5.67 -15.60 2.70
CA SER A 565 4.31 -15.83 3.22
C SER A 565 4.31 -16.02 4.74
N SER A 566 5.26 -16.80 5.27
CA SER A 566 5.44 -17.01 6.72
C SER A 566 5.86 -15.71 7.42
N GLY A 567 6.75 -14.93 6.80
CA GLY A 567 7.15 -13.61 7.27
C GLY A 567 5.99 -12.60 7.25
N ALA A 568 5.13 -12.65 6.25
CA ALA A 568 3.93 -11.82 6.16
C ALA A 568 2.91 -12.16 7.27
N LEU A 569 2.79 -13.42 7.67
CA LEU A 569 2.02 -13.82 8.86
C LEU A 569 2.67 -13.33 10.16
N LEU A 570 3.99 -13.51 10.30
CA LEU A 570 4.73 -13.16 11.50
C LEU A 570 4.81 -11.65 11.76
N GLN A 571 4.81 -10.82 10.70
CA GLN A 571 4.88 -9.36 10.77
C GLN A 571 6.03 -8.84 11.63
N ILE A 572 7.24 -9.32 11.37
CA ILE A 572 8.46 -8.98 12.13
C ILE A 572 8.64 -7.45 12.27
N THR A 573 8.46 -6.71 11.18
CA THR A 573 8.58 -5.25 11.18
C THR A 573 7.58 -4.60 12.16
N GLY A 574 6.34 -5.08 12.18
CA GLY A 574 5.31 -4.61 13.10
C GLY A 574 5.66 -4.89 14.57
N LEU A 575 6.15 -6.10 14.86
CA LEU A 575 6.62 -6.46 16.21
C LEU A 575 7.79 -5.60 16.69
N VAL A 576 8.80 -5.38 15.84
CA VAL A 576 9.97 -4.56 16.17
C VAL A 576 9.55 -3.12 16.45
N ILE A 577 8.69 -2.55 15.60
CA ILE A 577 8.15 -1.20 15.80
C ILE A 577 7.34 -1.16 17.10
N SER A 578 6.41 -2.08 17.32
CA SER A 578 5.52 -2.06 18.49
C SER A 578 6.27 -2.24 19.81
N LYS A 579 7.13 -3.26 19.92
CA LYS A 579 7.76 -3.67 21.20
C LYS A 579 9.08 -3.00 21.51
N ILE A 580 9.95 -2.85 20.51
CA ILE A 580 11.30 -2.30 20.72
C ILE A 580 11.22 -0.78 20.59
N LEU A 581 10.73 -0.31 19.43
CA LEU A 581 10.70 1.12 19.16
C LEU A 581 9.66 1.86 20.02
N GLY A 582 8.58 1.19 20.43
CA GLY A 582 7.60 1.73 21.37
C GLY A 582 8.21 2.07 22.71
N LYS A 583 8.94 1.13 23.31
CA LYS A 583 9.63 1.34 24.60
C LYS A 583 10.65 2.48 24.58
N LEU A 584 11.27 2.75 23.43
CA LEU A 584 12.31 3.78 23.29
C LEU A 584 11.74 5.16 22.90
N LEU A 585 10.72 5.21 22.04
CA LEU A 585 10.21 6.47 21.47
C LEU A 585 8.92 7.00 22.12
N ASP A 586 8.11 6.13 22.75
CA ASP A 586 6.81 6.52 23.31
C ASP A 586 6.98 7.17 24.68
N ASN A 587 7.39 8.43 24.65
CA ASN A 587 7.62 9.20 25.86
C ASN A 587 6.38 9.95 26.37
N THR A 588 5.31 10.05 25.57
CA THR A 588 4.04 10.74 25.92
C THR A 588 2.82 9.81 25.74
N PRO A 589 1.72 10.02 26.50
CA PRO A 589 0.48 9.26 26.36
C PRO A 589 -0.06 9.26 24.92
N ARG A 590 -0.01 10.40 24.22
CA ARG A 590 -0.42 10.51 22.81
C ARG A 590 0.34 9.55 21.90
N LYS A 591 1.65 9.44 22.05
CA LYS A 591 2.48 8.54 21.22
C LYS A 591 2.13 7.07 21.48
N MET A 592 1.90 6.72 22.75
CA MET A 592 1.41 5.39 23.14
C MET A 592 0.06 5.09 22.50
N TYR A 593 -0.90 6.01 22.61
CA TYR A 593 -2.22 5.85 21.99
C TYR A 593 -2.14 5.77 20.47
N LYS A 594 -1.43 6.67 19.77
CA LYS A 594 -1.31 6.62 18.31
C LYS A 594 -0.72 5.30 17.82
N ARG A 595 0.24 4.73 18.55
CA ARG A 595 0.78 3.39 18.26
C ARG A 595 -0.24 2.28 18.56
N TRP A 596 -0.99 2.41 19.64
CA TRP A 596 -2.02 1.47 20.04
C TRP A 596 -3.31 1.58 19.24
N SER A 597 -3.66 2.69 18.62
CA SER A 597 -4.85 2.82 17.77
C SER A 597 -4.52 2.62 16.29
N GLY A 598 -3.29 2.94 15.87
CA GLY A 598 -2.82 2.81 14.50
C GLY A 598 -2.82 1.36 14.00
N LEU A 599 -3.51 1.10 12.90
CA LEU A 599 -3.49 -0.20 12.24
C LEU A 599 -2.41 -0.21 11.15
N SER A 600 -1.82 -1.38 10.90
CA SER A 600 -0.82 -1.52 9.85
C SER A 600 -1.49 -1.34 8.48
N GLY A 601 -1.09 -0.29 7.75
CA GLY A 601 -1.49 -0.08 6.36
C GLY A 601 -0.65 -0.92 5.40
N LEU A 602 -1.20 -1.26 4.23
CA LEU A 602 -0.42 -1.77 3.11
C LEU A 602 -0.14 -0.67 2.11
N GLY A 603 1.12 -0.53 1.70
CA GLY A 603 1.49 0.29 0.56
C GLY A 603 1.15 -0.44 -0.73
N TRP A 604 0.00 -0.14 -1.35
CA TRP A 604 -0.47 -0.83 -2.56
C TRP A 604 0.54 -0.80 -3.70
N GLY A 605 1.17 0.35 -3.93
CA GLY A 605 2.22 0.54 -4.92
C GLY A 605 3.53 -0.20 -4.63
N THR A 606 3.66 -0.83 -3.46
CA THR A 606 4.81 -1.67 -3.09
C THR A 606 4.44 -3.15 -3.14
N VAL A 607 3.24 -3.52 -2.70
CA VAL A 607 2.79 -4.92 -2.61
C VAL A 607 2.43 -5.49 -3.98
N PHE A 608 1.59 -4.80 -4.76
CA PHE A 608 1.12 -5.30 -6.05
C PHE A 608 2.26 -5.60 -7.04
N PRO A 609 3.24 -4.71 -7.25
CA PRO A 609 4.31 -4.95 -8.23
C PRO A 609 5.13 -6.21 -7.99
N VAL A 610 5.37 -6.58 -6.72
CA VAL A 610 6.11 -7.79 -6.37
C VAL A 610 5.27 -9.03 -6.71
N LEU A 611 3.98 -9.02 -6.36
CA LEU A 611 3.06 -10.13 -6.62
C LEU A 611 2.73 -10.28 -8.11
N THR A 612 2.57 -9.18 -8.83
CA THR A 612 2.34 -9.20 -10.28
C THR A 612 3.58 -9.69 -11.02
N ASN A 613 4.78 -9.31 -10.58
CA ASN A 613 6.02 -9.81 -11.16
C ASN A 613 6.18 -11.33 -10.96
N LEU A 614 5.77 -11.90 -9.82
CA LEU A 614 5.70 -13.36 -9.64
C LEU A 614 4.80 -14.02 -10.69
N CYS A 615 3.64 -13.43 -10.98
CA CYS A 615 2.75 -13.92 -12.03
C CYS A 615 3.37 -13.78 -13.43
N VAL A 616 4.03 -12.65 -13.73
CA VAL A 616 4.75 -12.40 -14.99
C VAL A 616 5.83 -13.44 -15.23
N ILE A 617 6.63 -13.77 -14.21
CA ILE A 617 7.66 -14.82 -14.28
C ILE A 617 7.01 -16.17 -14.59
N ALA A 618 5.96 -16.53 -13.85
CA ALA A 618 5.27 -17.81 -14.04
C ALA A 618 4.72 -17.97 -15.48
N ILE A 619 4.09 -16.92 -16.01
CA ILE A 619 3.58 -16.89 -17.38
C ILE A 619 4.73 -16.96 -18.40
N THR A 620 5.82 -16.21 -18.17
CA THR A 620 6.96 -16.18 -19.10
C THR A 620 7.63 -17.56 -19.25
N TYR A 621 7.63 -18.37 -18.19
CA TYR A 621 8.18 -19.73 -18.24
C TYR A 621 7.16 -20.81 -18.61
N ALA A 622 5.88 -20.49 -18.77
CA ALA A 622 4.82 -21.47 -18.94
C ALA A 622 5.07 -22.47 -20.08
N ALA A 623 5.48 -21.99 -21.25
CA ALA A 623 5.78 -22.85 -22.41
C ALA A 623 7.29 -23.15 -22.57
N ILE A 624 8.16 -22.59 -21.72
CA ILE A 624 9.62 -22.77 -21.80
C ILE A 624 10.09 -23.81 -20.77
N ALA A 625 9.72 -23.63 -19.51
CA ALA A 625 10.00 -24.56 -18.41
C ALA A 625 8.72 -24.74 -17.57
N PRO A 626 7.79 -25.60 -18.01
CA PRO A 626 6.45 -25.71 -17.43
C PRO A 626 6.43 -26.09 -15.94
N LEU A 627 7.51 -26.68 -15.42
CA LEU A 627 7.65 -27.01 -14.01
C LEU A 627 7.60 -25.77 -13.10
N VAL A 628 8.03 -24.60 -13.59
CA VAL A 628 7.97 -23.32 -12.86
C VAL A 628 6.53 -22.99 -12.44
N LEU A 629 5.53 -23.30 -13.28
CA LEU A 629 4.11 -23.06 -12.97
C LEU A 629 3.63 -23.83 -11.73
N GLY A 630 4.14 -25.04 -11.50
CA GLY A 630 3.76 -25.85 -10.34
C GLY A 630 4.19 -25.20 -9.03
N PHE A 631 5.47 -24.78 -8.96
CA PHE A 631 6.00 -24.06 -7.80
C PHE A 631 5.37 -22.67 -7.63
N ALA A 632 5.10 -21.97 -8.74
CA ALA A 632 4.39 -20.70 -8.71
C ALA A 632 2.97 -20.84 -8.14
N THR A 633 2.25 -21.91 -8.51
CA THR A 633 0.91 -22.20 -7.97
C THR A 633 0.92 -22.33 -6.46
N ILE A 634 1.84 -23.14 -5.91
CA ILE A 634 1.98 -23.34 -4.47
C ILE A 634 2.38 -22.02 -3.78
N GLY A 635 3.38 -21.32 -4.31
CA GLY A 635 3.87 -20.07 -3.73
C GLY A 635 2.83 -18.96 -3.69
N LEU A 636 2.09 -18.75 -4.79
CA LEU A 636 1.01 -17.75 -4.86
C LEU A 636 -0.17 -18.12 -3.96
N TYR A 637 -0.48 -19.41 -3.81
CA TYR A 637 -1.51 -19.86 -2.88
C TYR A 637 -1.14 -19.62 -1.41
N LEU A 638 0.13 -19.83 -1.05
CA LEU A 638 0.63 -19.49 0.30
C LEU A 638 0.54 -17.98 0.57
N PHE A 639 0.86 -17.15 -0.42
CA PHE A 639 0.62 -15.70 -0.32
C PHE A 639 -0.86 -15.37 -0.16
N TYR A 640 -1.75 -16.04 -0.89
CA TYR A 640 -3.20 -15.87 -0.72
C TYR A 640 -3.61 -16.14 0.73
N ILE A 641 -3.18 -17.23 1.35
CA ILE A 641 -3.50 -17.56 2.75
C ILE A 641 -2.96 -16.47 3.70
N ALA A 642 -1.69 -16.07 3.52
CA ALA A 642 -1.04 -15.10 4.40
C ALA A 642 -1.70 -13.71 4.33
N TYR A 643 -1.93 -13.18 3.11
CA TYR A 643 -2.58 -11.88 2.94
C TYR A 643 -4.04 -11.91 3.35
N ARG A 644 -4.75 -13.03 3.14
CA ARG A 644 -6.12 -13.19 3.61
C ARG A 644 -6.23 -13.11 5.13
N TYR A 645 -5.34 -13.77 5.86
CA TYR A 645 -5.26 -13.64 7.32
C TYR A 645 -5.03 -12.17 7.73
N ASN A 646 -4.06 -11.52 7.09
CA ASN A 646 -3.72 -10.13 7.39
C ASN A 646 -4.89 -9.16 7.13
N MET A 647 -5.60 -9.29 6.01
CA MET A 647 -6.77 -8.43 5.72
C MET A 647 -7.91 -8.66 6.71
N LEU A 648 -8.13 -9.90 7.14
CA LEU A 648 -9.22 -10.22 8.08
C LEU A 648 -8.91 -9.75 9.50
N TYR A 649 -7.68 -9.90 9.98
CA TYR A 649 -7.40 -9.73 11.41
C TYR A 649 -6.47 -8.57 11.76
N VAL A 650 -5.61 -8.11 10.84
CA VAL A 650 -4.47 -7.25 11.21
C VAL A 650 -4.46 -5.89 10.53
N THR A 651 -4.54 -5.86 9.20
CA THR A 651 -4.25 -4.66 8.42
C THR A 651 -5.49 -3.78 8.22
N ASN A 652 -5.29 -2.51 7.91
CA ASN A 652 -6.37 -1.64 7.43
C ASN A 652 -5.94 -0.90 6.15
N ALA A 653 -6.91 -0.45 5.35
CA ALA A 653 -6.61 0.39 4.20
C ALA A 653 -6.46 1.83 4.68
N ASN A 654 -5.21 2.32 4.73
CA ASN A 654 -4.94 3.72 5.08
C ASN A 654 -5.21 4.65 3.89
N ILE A 655 -4.97 4.16 2.67
CA ILE A 655 -5.21 4.87 1.42
C ILE A 655 -6.14 3.98 0.59
N ASP A 656 -7.23 4.54 0.07
CA ASP A 656 -8.19 3.83 -0.78
C ASP A 656 -8.10 4.32 -2.22
N THR A 657 -7.69 3.44 -3.12
CA THR A 657 -7.61 3.70 -4.56
C THR A 657 -8.89 3.36 -5.31
N LYS A 658 -9.94 2.98 -4.58
CA LYS A 658 -11.25 2.60 -5.11
C LYS A 658 -11.10 1.50 -6.15
N GLY A 659 -10.28 0.49 -5.82
CA GLY A 659 -10.04 -0.70 -6.59
C GLY A 659 -9.09 -0.53 -7.79
N MET A 660 -8.63 0.68 -8.11
CA MET A 660 -7.89 0.96 -9.37
C MET A 660 -6.52 0.27 -9.46
N VAL A 661 -5.97 -0.17 -8.33
CA VAL A 661 -4.74 -0.99 -8.29
C VAL A 661 -4.92 -2.35 -8.98
N TYR A 662 -6.14 -2.88 -8.98
CA TYR A 662 -6.48 -4.19 -9.53
C TYR A 662 -6.47 -4.28 -11.06
N PRO A 663 -7.22 -3.45 -11.82
CA PRO A 663 -7.13 -3.46 -13.28
C PRO A 663 -5.70 -3.17 -13.74
N ARG A 664 -4.94 -2.34 -13.02
CA ARG A 664 -3.50 -2.15 -13.30
C ARG A 664 -2.69 -3.43 -13.10
N ALA A 665 -2.95 -4.18 -12.03
CA ALA A 665 -2.31 -5.47 -11.80
C ALA A 665 -2.65 -6.50 -12.90
N LEU A 666 -3.90 -6.51 -13.41
CA LEU A 666 -4.30 -7.33 -14.55
C LEU A 666 -3.55 -6.93 -15.83
N GLN A 667 -3.40 -5.63 -16.08
CA GLN A 667 -2.60 -5.10 -17.19
C GLN A 667 -1.13 -5.51 -17.05
N HIS A 668 -0.56 -5.44 -15.85
CA HIS A 668 0.79 -5.92 -15.56
C HIS A 668 0.96 -7.41 -15.87
N THR A 669 -0.04 -8.24 -15.59
CA THR A 669 -0.03 -9.67 -15.95
C THR A 669 0.16 -9.90 -17.46
N THR A 670 -0.42 -9.03 -18.32
CA THR A 670 -0.26 -9.15 -19.79
C THR A 670 1.18 -9.00 -20.25
N VAL A 671 2.04 -8.31 -19.48
CA VAL A 671 3.48 -8.18 -19.78
C VAL A 671 4.15 -9.55 -19.80
N GLY A 672 3.73 -10.48 -18.93
CA GLY A 672 4.23 -11.87 -18.97
C GLY A 672 3.88 -12.59 -20.27
N CYS A 673 2.72 -12.31 -20.85
CA CYS A 673 2.33 -12.87 -22.16
C CYS A 673 3.26 -12.35 -23.26
N TYR A 674 3.51 -11.04 -23.30
CA TYR A 674 4.42 -10.44 -24.28
C TYR A 674 5.85 -10.95 -24.13
N LEU A 675 6.34 -11.08 -22.89
CA LEU A 675 7.65 -11.66 -22.62
C LEU A 675 7.72 -13.09 -23.11
N LEU A 676 6.73 -13.94 -22.83
CA LEU A 676 6.68 -15.31 -23.36
C LEU A 676 6.74 -15.32 -24.90
N ILE A 677 5.94 -14.49 -25.57
CA ILE A 677 5.91 -14.40 -27.04
C ILE A 677 7.28 -14.01 -27.60
N ILE A 678 7.88 -12.93 -27.09
CA ILE A 678 9.19 -12.42 -27.54
C ILE A 678 10.27 -13.48 -27.32
N CYS A 679 10.25 -14.16 -26.17
CA CYS A 679 11.23 -15.19 -25.85
C CYS A 679 11.09 -16.43 -26.73
N LEU A 680 9.86 -16.88 -27.03
CA LEU A 680 9.64 -17.97 -27.98
C LEU A 680 10.06 -17.61 -29.40
N ILE A 681 9.79 -16.38 -29.86
CA ILE A 681 10.29 -15.90 -31.16
C ILE A 681 11.82 -15.96 -31.19
N GLY A 682 12.49 -15.46 -30.14
CA GLY A 682 13.95 -15.52 -30.03
C GLY A 682 14.50 -16.95 -30.01
N LEU A 683 13.88 -17.86 -29.25
CA LEU A 683 14.26 -19.28 -29.18
C LEU A 683 14.10 -19.98 -30.53
N PHE A 684 12.99 -19.74 -31.23
CA PHE A 684 12.76 -20.31 -32.55
C PHE A 684 13.71 -19.73 -33.59
N ALA A 685 14.00 -18.42 -33.52
CA ALA A 685 14.98 -17.75 -34.38
C ALA A 685 16.37 -18.39 -34.25
N ILE A 686 16.85 -18.66 -33.03
CA ILE A 686 18.10 -19.39 -32.81
C ILE A 686 18.05 -20.77 -33.46
N GLY A 687 16.92 -21.48 -33.32
CA GLY A 687 16.72 -22.78 -33.95
C GLY A 687 16.75 -22.77 -35.48
N THR A 688 16.38 -21.66 -36.13
CA THR A 688 16.40 -21.56 -37.61
C THR A 688 17.79 -21.69 -38.21
N ALA A 689 18.83 -21.34 -37.44
CA ALA A 689 20.22 -21.52 -37.87
C ALA A 689 20.61 -23.02 -37.94
N SER A 690 19.95 -23.87 -37.15
CA SER A 690 20.23 -25.31 -37.08
C SER A 690 19.31 -26.13 -38.00
N ASP A 691 18.02 -25.80 -38.09
CA ASP A 691 17.07 -26.47 -38.98
C ASP A 691 16.01 -25.48 -39.50
N ARG A 692 15.82 -25.44 -40.83
CA ARG A 692 14.82 -24.59 -41.50
C ARG A 692 13.39 -24.86 -41.03
N ARG A 693 13.08 -26.02 -40.47
CA ARG A 693 11.75 -26.34 -39.93
C ARG A 693 11.33 -25.43 -38.76
N ALA A 694 12.28 -24.81 -38.06
CA ALA A 694 11.99 -23.85 -36.99
C ALA A 694 11.42 -22.51 -37.49
N VAL A 695 11.51 -22.22 -38.79
CA VAL A 695 10.99 -20.97 -39.40
C VAL A 695 9.47 -20.89 -39.30
N GLY A 696 8.77 -22.00 -39.50
CA GLY A 696 7.29 -22.04 -39.43
C GLY A 696 6.75 -21.62 -38.05
N PRO A 697 7.16 -22.27 -36.95
CA PRO A 697 6.81 -21.88 -35.58
C PRO A 697 7.13 -20.42 -35.26
N MET A 698 8.27 -19.91 -35.73
CA MET A 698 8.66 -18.51 -35.55
C MET A 698 7.66 -17.54 -36.22
N ILE A 699 7.32 -17.76 -37.50
CA ILE A 699 6.37 -16.92 -38.24
C ILE A 699 4.99 -16.97 -37.58
N LEU A 700 4.52 -18.16 -37.18
CA LEU A 700 3.25 -18.32 -36.46
C LEU A 700 3.24 -17.51 -35.16
N MET A 701 4.31 -17.57 -34.36
CA MET A 701 4.41 -16.78 -33.14
C MET A 701 4.44 -15.27 -33.38
N ILE A 702 5.04 -14.80 -34.48
CA ILE A 702 5.01 -13.37 -34.87
C ILE A 702 3.58 -12.94 -35.20
N ILE A 703 2.87 -13.72 -36.03
CA ILE A 703 1.46 -13.45 -36.38
C ILE A 703 0.60 -13.41 -35.12
N PHE A 704 0.78 -14.37 -34.22
CA PHE A 704 0.08 -14.41 -32.94
C PHE A 704 0.41 -13.21 -32.06
N GLY A 705 1.66 -12.75 -32.05
CA GLY A 705 2.08 -11.52 -31.37
C GLY A 705 1.34 -10.29 -31.88
N VAL A 706 1.22 -10.13 -33.21
CA VAL A 706 0.46 -9.03 -33.82
C VAL A 706 -1.02 -9.10 -33.43
N PHE A 707 -1.64 -10.28 -33.51
CA PHE A 707 -3.03 -10.46 -33.10
C PHE A 707 -3.25 -10.13 -31.61
N THR A 708 -2.31 -10.55 -30.75
CA THR A 708 -2.33 -10.24 -29.31
C THR A 708 -2.28 -8.74 -29.06
N VAL A 709 -1.45 -7.98 -29.79
CA VAL A 709 -1.40 -6.52 -29.70
C VAL A 709 -2.73 -5.88 -30.12
N LEU A 710 -3.29 -6.31 -31.26
CA LEU A 710 -4.56 -5.78 -31.77
C LEU A 710 -5.72 -6.02 -30.80
N TYR A 711 -5.83 -7.23 -30.24
CA TYR A 711 -6.86 -7.54 -29.25
C TYR A 711 -6.66 -6.75 -27.96
N HIS A 712 -5.43 -6.68 -27.45
CA HIS A 712 -5.17 -5.93 -26.23
C HIS A 712 -5.51 -4.45 -26.39
N PHE A 713 -5.21 -3.86 -27.56
CA PHE A 713 -5.62 -2.52 -27.91
C PHE A 713 -7.15 -2.36 -27.92
N SER A 714 -7.86 -3.28 -28.59
CA SER A 714 -9.33 -3.31 -28.63
C SER A 714 -9.95 -3.45 -27.22
N LEU A 715 -9.43 -4.35 -26.40
CA LEU A 715 -9.84 -4.54 -25.01
C LEU A 715 -9.68 -3.25 -24.21
N ASN A 716 -8.53 -2.59 -24.33
CA ASN A 716 -8.27 -1.34 -23.61
C ASN A 716 -9.17 -0.21 -24.08
N GLN A 717 -9.47 -0.10 -25.37
CA GLN A 717 -10.45 0.87 -25.88
C GLN A 717 -11.86 0.64 -25.31
N ALA A 718 -12.29 -0.62 -25.20
CA ALA A 718 -13.61 -0.96 -24.67
C ALA A 718 -13.70 -0.78 -23.14
N VAL A 719 -12.65 -1.17 -22.40
CA VAL A 719 -12.64 -1.21 -20.93
C VAL A 719 -12.35 0.16 -20.31
N THR A 720 -11.45 0.97 -20.90
CA THR A 720 -10.97 2.22 -20.28
C THR A 720 -12.09 3.21 -19.91
N PRO A 721 -13.09 3.47 -20.78
CA PRO A 721 -14.20 4.37 -20.40
C PRO A 721 -14.96 3.87 -19.17
N LEU A 722 -15.20 2.56 -19.07
CA LEU A 722 -15.94 1.93 -17.96
C LEU A 722 -15.12 1.88 -16.65
N LEU A 723 -13.80 1.99 -16.73
CA LEU A 723 -12.93 2.13 -15.56
C LEU A 723 -12.91 3.56 -15.00
N ASN A 724 -13.21 4.57 -15.82
CA ASN A 724 -13.08 5.98 -15.42
C ASN A 724 -14.42 6.63 -15.11
N TYR A 725 -15.50 6.22 -15.77
CA TYR A 725 -16.79 6.90 -15.74
C TYR A 725 -17.90 5.97 -15.27
N LEU A 726 -18.94 6.57 -14.65
CA LEU A 726 -20.15 5.87 -14.26
C LEU A 726 -21.20 5.94 -15.39
N PRO A 727 -21.67 4.80 -15.93
CA PRO A 727 -22.71 4.80 -16.97
C PRO A 727 -24.07 5.25 -16.45
N LYS A 728 -24.77 6.09 -17.23
CA LYS A 728 -26.07 6.66 -16.86
C LYS A 728 -27.20 5.63 -16.80
N ASN A 729 -27.13 4.56 -17.58
CA ASN A 729 -28.17 3.51 -17.57
C ASN A 729 -28.23 2.75 -16.24
N LEU A 730 -27.15 2.72 -15.46
CA LEU A 730 -27.11 1.99 -14.20
C LEU A 730 -27.90 2.66 -13.09
N GLU A 731 -28.12 3.97 -13.17
CA GLU A 731 -28.99 4.70 -12.24
C GLU A 731 -30.43 4.21 -12.36
N ILE A 732 -30.95 4.14 -13.60
CA ILE A 732 -32.28 3.59 -13.91
C ILE A 732 -32.37 2.13 -13.49
N GLU A 733 -31.31 1.35 -13.73
CA GLU A 733 -31.27 -0.06 -13.34
C GLU A 733 -31.26 -0.22 -11.82
N ASP A 734 -30.56 0.66 -11.08
CA ASP A 734 -30.58 0.65 -9.61
C ASP A 734 -31.98 0.99 -9.09
N GLU A 735 -32.61 2.03 -9.63
CA GLU A 735 -33.99 2.42 -9.30
C GLU A 735 -34.99 1.29 -9.55
N ARG A 736 -34.82 0.52 -10.63
CA ARG A 736 -35.65 -0.67 -10.91
C ARG A 736 -35.47 -1.80 -9.92
N LEU A 737 -34.27 -1.93 -9.33
CA LEU A 737 -33.95 -3.01 -8.39
C LEU A 737 -34.37 -2.71 -6.95
N LEU A 738 -34.52 -1.43 -6.57
CA LEU A 738 -34.92 -1.00 -5.22
C LEU A 738 -36.28 -1.56 -4.73
N PRO A 739 -37.37 -1.60 -5.53
CA PRO A 739 -38.69 -2.06 -5.07
C PRO A 739 -38.78 -3.57 -4.81
N HIS A 740 -37.79 -4.35 -5.24
CA HIS A 740 -37.81 -5.82 -5.20
C HIS A 740 -36.99 -6.42 -4.04
N GLU A 741 -36.46 -5.58 -3.14
CA GLU A 741 -35.81 -6.05 -1.92
C GLU A 741 -36.86 -6.32 -0.82
N PRO A 742 -36.81 -7.47 -0.13
CA PRO A 742 -37.63 -7.66 1.06
C PRO A 742 -37.19 -6.60 2.08
N ALA A 743 -38.07 -5.67 2.42
CA ALA A 743 -37.84 -4.70 3.47
C ALA A 743 -37.45 -5.45 4.76
N HIS A 744 -36.16 -5.48 5.09
CA HIS A 744 -35.72 -5.93 6.40
C HIS A 744 -36.20 -4.87 7.39
N ARG A 745 -37.32 -5.18 8.06
CA ARG A 745 -37.95 -4.34 9.08
C ARG A 745 -36.90 -3.89 10.10
N VAL A 746 -36.55 -2.61 10.06
CA VAL A 746 -35.99 -1.92 11.22
C VAL A 746 -37.11 -1.90 12.25
N ALA A 747 -36.96 -2.67 13.33
CA ALA A 747 -37.88 -2.62 14.46
C ALA A 747 -37.67 -1.28 15.20
N GLY A 748 -38.35 -0.23 14.75
CA GLY A 748 -38.58 0.98 15.53
C GLY A 748 -39.78 0.78 16.46
N PRO A 749 -39.72 1.21 17.73
CA PRO A 749 -40.85 1.13 18.63
C PRO A 749 -41.72 2.38 18.44
N SER A 750 -42.66 2.34 17.50
CA SER A 750 -43.84 3.21 17.50
C SER A 750 -44.75 2.78 16.36
N GLY A 751 -45.92 2.24 16.72
CA GLY A 751 -46.97 2.00 15.75
C GLY A 751 -47.62 3.31 15.33
N GLU A 752 -47.82 3.46 14.03
CA GLU A 752 -49.03 4.02 13.44
C GLU A 752 -48.98 3.64 11.95
N ALA A 753 -49.99 2.88 11.53
CA ALA A 753 -50.15 2.42 10.17
C ALA A 753 -51.04 3.41 9.45
N ASP A 754 -50.45 4.26 8.61
CA ASP A 754 -51.20 4.96 7.57
C ASP A 754 -50.94 4.27 6.23
N GLY A 755 -51.99 3.63 5.73
CA GLY A 755 -52.05 3.10 4.38
C GLY A 755 -52.47 4.23 3.44
N ASP A 756 -51.57 4.64 2.56
CA ASP A 756 -51.89 5.26 1.26
C ASP A 756 -50.59 5.49 0.47
N ALA A 757 -50.05 4.42 -0.12
CA ALA A 757 -48.92 4.52 -1.06
C ALA A 757 -48.97 3.46 -2.18
N GLU A 758 -50.16 2.96 -2.55
CA GLU A 758 -50.32 1.93 -3.59
C GLU A 758 -50.87 2.48 -4.93
N LYS A 759 -50.71 3.78 -5.20
CA LYS A 759 -51.19 4.40 -6.45
C LYS A 759 -50.18 5.36 -7.09
N ALA A 760 -49.01 4.85 -7.47
CA ALA A 760 -48.16 5.49 -8.49
C ALA A 760 -47.04 4.56 -8.98
N LEU A 761 -47.36 3.43 -9.61
CA LEU A 761 -46.37 2.65 -10.36
C LEU A 761 -46.88 2.45 -11.79
N PRO A 762 -46.11 2.86 -12.83
CA PRO A 762 -46.45 2.57 -14.21
C PRO A 762 -46.49 1.05 -14.42
N LYS A 763 -47.63 0.53 -14.86
CA LYS A 763 -47.76 -0.84 -15.40
C LYS A 763 -46.93 -0.94 -16.68
N GLY A 764 -45.71 -1.46 -16.58
CA GLY A 764 -44.91 -1.77 -17.75
C GLY A 764 -43.42 -1.88 -17.49
N THR A 765 -42.97 -2.99 -16.90
CA THR A 765 -41.73 -3.66 -17.30
C THR A 765 -41.70 -5.03 -16.64
N ALA A 766 -41.66 -6.08 -17.46
CA ALA A 766 -41.67 -7.46 -17.02
C ALA A 766 -40.40 -7.77 -16.21
N VAL A 767 -40.60 -8.36 -15.03
CA VAL A 767 -39.53 -8.92 -14.19
C VAL A 767 -38.86 -10.04 -14.96
N GLU A 768 -37.55 -9.93 -15.24
CA GLU A 768 -36.78 -11.08 -15.71
C GLU A 768 -36.83 -12.18 -14.64
N PRO A 769 -37.18 -13.44 -15.00
CA PRO A 769 -37.28 -14.51 -14.03
C PRO A 769 -35.93 -14.74 -13.34
N PRO A 770 -35.92 -15.19 -12.07
CA PRO A 770 -34.67 -15.51 -11.36
C PRO A 770 -33.84 -16.47 -12.21
N MET A 771 -32.63 -16.04 -12.55
CA MET A 771 -31.76 -16.82 -13.45
C MET A 771 -31.59 -18.25 -12.90
N PRO A 772 -31.74 -19.29 -13.76
CA PRO A 772 -31.59 -20.67 -13.32
C PRO A 772 -30.20 -20.90 -12.71
N LYS A 773 -30.14 -21.73 -11.66
CA LYS A 773 -28.88 -22.11 -11.00
C LYS A 773 -27.95 -22.78 -12.02
N ALA A 774 -27.02 -22.02 -12.55
CA ALA A 774 -26.05 -22.53 -13.51
C ALA A 774 -24.90 -23.25 -12.80
N ASN A 775 -24.37 -24.28 -13.47
CA ASN A 775 -23.18 -24.99 -13.00
C ASN A 775 -21.98 -24.03 -12.88
N PRO A 776 -21.05 -24.26 -11.94
CA PRO A 776 -19.91 -23.37 -11.69
C PRO A 776 -19.03 -23.16 -12.93
N ILE A 777 -18.95 -24.15 -13.82
CA ILE A 777 -18.22 -24.07 -15.10
C ILE A 777 -18.90 -23.07 -16.05
N VAL A 778 -20.22 -23.14 -16.21
CA VAL A 778 -20.96 -22.19 -17.07
C VAL A 778 -20.85 -20.77 -16.50
N LYS A 779 -20.93 -20.64 -15.17
CA LYS A 779 -20.71 -19.36 -14.47
C LYS A 779 -19.30 -18.80 -14.67
N PHE A 780 -18.30 -19.66 -14.82
CA PHE A 780 -16.92 -19.26 -15.07
C PHE A 780 -16.75 -18.69 -16.49
N PHE A 781 -17.30 -19.36 -17.51
CA PHE A 781 -17.15 -18.96 -18.91
C PHE A 781 -18.09 -17.82 -19.36
N GLN A 782 -19.15 -17.53 -18.61
CA GLN A 782 -20.13 -16.48 -18.94
C GLN A 782 -20.17 -15.36 -17.89
N PRO A 783 -19.06 -14.61 -17.68
CA PRO A 783 -19.04 -13.54 -16.69
C PRO A 783 -19.99 -12.39 -17.01
N TYR A 784 -20.25 -12.11 -18.29
CA TYR A 784 -21.20 -11.09 -18.71
C TYR A 784 -22.64 -11.35 -18.24
N LYS A 785 -22.98 -12.62 -17.95
CA LYS A 785 -24.30 -13.02 -17.46
C LYS A 785 -24.35 -13.18 -15.94
N TYR A 786 -23.33 -13.80 -15.33
CA TYR A 786 -23.37 -14.17 -13.90
C TYR A 786 -22.50 -13.29 -12.98
N ALA A 787 -21.82 -12.31 -13.55
CA ALA A 787 -21.13 -11.23 -12.85
C ALA A 787 -21.59 -9.87 -13.41
N ASP A 788 -22.88 -9.80 -13.77
CA ASP A 788 -23.59 -8.59 -14.15
C ASP A 788 -23.78 -7.64 -12.95
N TYR A 789 -24.22 -6.43 -13.24
CA TYR A 789 -24.45 -5.39 -12.24
C TYR A 789 -25.38 -5.87 -11.12
N ALA A 790 -26.54 -6.44 -11.47
CA ALA A 790 -27.55 -6.88 -10.50
C ALA A 790 -27.02 -7.95 -9.54
N THR A 791 -26.17 -8.88 -10.02
CA THR A 791 -25.56 -9.89 -9.15
C THR A 791 -24.49 -9.29 -8.22
N LEU A 792 -23.63 -8.41 -8.74
CA LEU A 792 -22.53 -7.85 -7.93
C LEU A 792 -23.02 -6.77 -6.96
N ARG A 793 -24.12 -6.08 -7.28
CA ARG A 793 -24.83 -5.19 -6.35
C ARG A 793 -25.15 -5.88 -5.03
N LYS A 794 -25.63 -7.12 -5.06
CA LYS A 794 -25.94 -7.90 -3.84
C LYS A 794 -24.72 -8.17 -2.95
N LEU A 795 -23.50 -8.09 -3.48
CA LEU A 795 -22.27 -8.29 -2.71
C LEU A 795 -21.85 -7.02 -1.97
N VAL A 796 -22.14 -5.87 -2.56
CA VAL A 796 -21.92 -4.56 -1.95
C VAL A 796 -22.91 -4.36 -0.82
N PRO A 797 -22.50 -3.77 0.31
CA PRO A 797 -23.41 -3.55 1.42
C PRO A 797 -24.29 -2.29 1.23
N HIS A 798 -25.58 -2.41 1.56
CA HIS A 798 -26.60 -1.35 1.45
C HIS A 798 -27.11 -0.87 2.81
N ASP A 799 -26.96 -1.70 3.86
CA ASP A 799 -27.52 -1.49 5.20
C ASP A 799 -26.56 -0.70 6.12
N PHE A 800 -26.26 0.56 5.81
CA PHE A 800 -25.41 1.40 6.68
C PHE A 800 -26.16 2.56 7.30
N ALA A 801 -25.68 2.97 8.49
CA ALA A 801 -26.09 4.21 9.13
C ALA A 801 -25.92 5.39 8.17
N GLU A 802 -26.91 6.28 8.18
CA GLU A 802 -26.92 7.49 7.38
C GLU A 802 -25.66 8.33 7.67
N ILE A 803 -24.87 8.61 6.63
CA ILE A 803 -23.71 9.50 6.76
C ILE A 803 -24.27 10.92 6.79
N SER A 804 -24.31 11.52 7.97
CA SER A 804 -24.61 12.94 8.17
C SER A 804 -23.32 13.69 8.51
N TYR A 805 -23.24 14.93 8.04
CA TYR A 805 -22.13 15.82 8.32
C TYR A 805 -22.67 16.99 9.14
N SER A 806 -21.84 17.52 10.05
CA SER A 806 -22.17 18.82 10.64
C SER A 806 -22.05 19.91 9.56
N PRO A 807 -22.82 21.02 9.65
CA PRO A 807 -22.74 22.12 8.69
C PRO A 807 -21.31 22.66 8.50
N GLU A 808 -20.53 22.69 9.58
CA GLU A 808 -19.11 23.10 9.57
C GLU A 808 -18.25 22.16 8.71
N VAL A 809 -18.47 20.85 8.82
CA VAL A 809 -17.73 19.85 8.04
C VAL A 809 -18.08 19.95 6.56
N GLU A 810 -19.36 20.16 6.22
CA GLU A 810 -19.76 20.37 4.82
C GLU A 810 -19.13 21.64 4.24
N GLN A 811 -19.19 22.76 4.97
CA GLN A 811 -18.66 24.03 4.51
C GLN A 811 -17.15 24.00 4.32
N HIS A 812 -16.42 23.27 5.19
CA HIS A 812 -14.97 23.26 5.19
C HIS A 812 -14.30 22.00 4.60
N ALA A 813 -15.07 21.08 4.02
CA ALA A 813 -14.58 19.79 3.54
C ALA A 813 -13.36 19.90 2.60
N TYR A 814 -13.36 20.86 1.66
CA TYR A 814 -12.27 21.06 0.69
C TYR A 814 -11.50 22.36 0.89
N PHE A 815 -11.39 22.80 2.14
CA PHE A 815 -10.40 23.80 2.53
C PHE A 815 -9.16 23.14 3.13
N HIS A 816 -8.03 23.82 3.02
CA HIS A 816 -6.81 23.35 3.67
C HIS A 816 -7.01 23.24 5.18
N PRO A 817 -6.59 22.14 5.85
CA PRO A 817 -6.81 21.93 7.28
C PRO A 817 -6.32 23.07 8.18
N SER A 818 -5.27 23.80 7.77
CA SER A 818 -4.74 24.97 8.48
C SER A 818 -5.75 26.13 8.63
N ILE A 819 -6.75 26.23 7.74
CA ILE A 819 -7.76 27.30 7.77
C ILE A 819 -8.67 27.16 9.00
N GLY A 820 -9.05 25.92 9.34
CA GLY A 820 -9.86 25.60 10.52
C GLY A 820 -9.04 25.10 11.72
N SER A 821 -7.70 25.19 11.66
CA SER A 821 -6.84 24.56 12.66
C SER A 821 -6.89 25.27 14.01
N THR A 822 -7.48 24.61 14.99
CA THR A 822 -7.48 25.03 16.40
C THR A 822 -6.21 24.54 17.13
N PRO A 823 -5.80 25.21 18.22
CA PRO A 823 -4.69 24.73 19.04
C PRO A 823 -4.93 23.30 19.54
N PRO A 824 -3.96 22.38 19.40
CA PRO A 824 -4.14 20.99 19.79
C PRO A 824 -4.25 20.82 21.30
N LEU A 825 -5.22 20.04 21.78
CA LEU A 825 -5.34 19.64 23.19
C LEU A 825 -4.12 18.81 23.60
N LEU A 826 -3.30 19.30 24.53
CA LEU A 826 -2.15 18.58 25.08
C LEU A 826 -2.58 17.49 26.06
N TRP A 827 -1.89 16.35 26.05
CA TRP A 827 -2.22 15.22 26.92
C TRP A 827 -1.00 14.70 27.68
N ILE A 828 -0.99 14.93 28.99
CA ILE A 828 0.11 14.61 29.91
C ILE A 828 -0.33 13.56 30.95
N PRO A 829 0.59 12.78 31.56
CA PRO A 829 0.21 11.80 32.56
C PRO A 829 -0.01 12.44 33.94
N ARG A 830 -1.06 12.01 34.66
CA ARG A 830 -1.30 12.41 36.04
C ARG A 830 -0.29 11.77 37.00
N ASP A 831 0.27 12.56 37.91
CA ASP A 831 1.16 12.09 38.98
C ASP A 831 0.58 12.30 40.39
N ALA A 832 1.03 11.48 41.33
CA ALA A 832 0.65 11.59 42.74
C ALA A 832 1.27 12.82 43.44
N GLY A 833 2.37 13.35 42.91
CA GLY A 833 3.07 14.52 43.47
C GLY A 833 2.40 15.86 43.18
N GLY A 834 1.33 15.88 42.37
CA GLY A 834 0.57 17.08 42.03
C GLY A 834 1.24 18.00 40.99
N VAL A 835 2.32 17.55 40.34
CA VAL A 835 3.02 18.35 39.31
C VAL A 835 2.15 18.53 38.08
N SER A 836 1.49 17.47 37.61
CA SER A 836 0.59 17.46 36.45
C SER A 836 -0.54 18.47 36.61
N ARG A 837 -1.19 18.48 37.77
CA ARG A 837 -2.30 19.41 38.08
C ARG A 837 -1.86 20.86 37.99
N GLN A 838 -0.65 21.17 38.46
CA GLN A 838 -0.12 22.52 38.34
C GLN A 838 0.27 22.87 36.89
N GLU A 839 0.92 21.96 36.16
CA GLU A 839 1.24 22.21 34.76
C GLU A 839 -0.03 22.39 33.91
N VAL A 840 -1.10 21.64 34.19
CA VAL A 840 -2.44 21.87 33.61
C VAL A 840 -2.92 23.30 33.92
N ALA A 841 -2.84 23.75 35.17
CA ALA A 841 -3.28 25.09 35.57
C ALA A 841 -2.46 26.23 34.95
N HIS A 842 -1.16 26.03 34.73
CA HIS A 842 -0.28 27.03 34.11
C HIS A 842 -0.42 27.05 32.58
N THR A 843 -0.43 25.88 31.93
CA THR A 843 -0.44 25.77 30.48
C THR A 843 -1.81 26.02 29.88
N SER A 844 -2.91 25.72 30.60
CA SER A 844 -4.29 26.00 30.14
C SER A 844 -4.56 27.46 29.81
N ARG A 845 -3.74 28.39 30.32
CA ARG A 845 -3.79 29.82 29.97
C ARG A 845 -3.38 30.11 28.54
N VAL A 846 -2.56 29.24 27.94
CA VAL A 846 -1.95 29.43 26.62
C VAL A 846 -2.51 28.44 25.60
N ILE A 847 -2.69 27.17 26.00
CA ILE A 847 -3.15 26.09 25.13
C ILE A 847 -3.95 25.06 25.93
N PRO A 848 -5.04 24.48 25.38
CA PRO A 848 -5.79 23.44 26.07
C PRO A 848 -4.89 22.26 26.46
N ILE A 849 -5.04 21.78 27.70
CA ILE A 849 -4.24 20.68 28.26
C ILE A 849 -5.07 19.86 29.25
N THR A 850 -4.85 18.55 29.29
CA THR A 850 -5.51 17.63 30.23
C THR A 850 -4.55 16.56 30.74
N ASP A 851 -4.79 16.09 31.97
CA ASP A 851 -4.11 14.95 32.60
C ASP A 851 -5.04 13.74 32.83
N GLU A 852 -6.23 13.76 32.22
CA GLU A 852 -7.22 12.69 32.35
C GLU A 852 -6.84 11.43 31.56
N ASP A 853 -7.29 10.26 32.04
CA ASP A 853 -7.10 8.95 31.40
C ASP A 853 -5.63 8.52 31.13
N ALA A 854 -4.65 9.23 31.69
CA ALA A 854 -3.24 8.85 31.71
C ALA A 854 -2.63 9.06 33.10
N SER A 855 -1.78 8.14 33.53
CA SER A 855 -1.12 8.17 34.84
C SER A 855 0.33 7.70 34.75
N ILE A 856 1.13 8.08 35.74
CA ILE A 856 2.50 7.59 35.92
C ILE A 856 2.60 6.77 37.21
N ASP A 857 3.20 5.58 37.12
CA ASP A 857 3.46 4.73 38.29
C ASP A 857 4.75 5.14 39.03
N ASP A 858 4.98 4.60 40.24
CA ASP A 858 6.18 4.88 41.04
C ASP A 858 7.48 4.39 40.37
N LYS A 859 7.39 3.53 39.35
CA LYS A 859 8.54 3.09 38.54
C LYS A 859 8.81 4.03 37.36
N GLY A 860 8.06 5.13 37.23
CA GLY A 860 8.19 6.11 36.16
C GLY A 860 7.62 5.65 34.81
N LYS A 861 6.87 4.54 34.79
CA LYS A 861 6.18 4.02 33.61
C LYS A 861 4.84 4.73 33.45
N ILE A 862 4.59 5.24 32.26
CA ILE A 862 3.32 5.85 31.89
C ILE A 862 2.35 4.75 31.47
N THR A 863 1.11 4.86 31.93
CA THR A 863 -0.03 4.04 31.49
C THR A 863 -1.19 4.96 31.13
N TRP A 864 -2.03 4.53 30.20
CA TRP A 864 -3.29 5.21 29.89
C TRP A 864 -4.42 4.19 29.94
N ASN A 865 -5.66 4.66 30.03
CA ASN A 865 -6.84 3.80 30.16
C ASN A 865 -7.16 3.07 28.84
N GLU A 866 -6.45 1.96 28.58
CA GLU A 866 -6.65 1.13 27.39
C GLU A 866 -8.03 0.47 27.35
N GLU A 867 -8.65 0.19 28.51
CA GLU A 867 -9.96 -0.45 28.61
C GLU A 867 -11.08 0.46 28.11
N LYS A 868 -11.03 1.75 28.44
CA LYS A 868 -11.96 2.76 27.90
C LYS A 868 -11.79 2.94 26.39
N GLY A 869 -10.57 2.77 25.85
CA GLY A 869 -10.26 2.81 24.42
C GLY A 869 -10.41 4.18 23.72
N VAL A 870 -11.02 5.16 24.40
CA VAL A 870 -11.32 6.51 23.91
C VAL A 870 -10.63 7.53 24.83
N PRO A 871 -9.40 7.98 24.48
CA PRO A 871 -8.70 9.00 25.27
C PRO A 871 -9.33 10.40 25.06
N PRO A 872 -8.98 11.40 25.89
CA PRO A 872 -9.46 12.78 25.74
C PRO A 872 -9.15 13.44 24.38
N ILE A 873 -8.09 12.96 23.72
CA ILE A 873 -7.66 13.43 22.39
C ILE A 873 -8.34 12.68 21.23
N TYR A 874 -9.30 11.80 21.51
CA TYR A 874 -10.02 11.05 20.49
C TYR A 874 -10.90 11.98 19.66
N THR A 875 -10.78 11.83 18.35
CA THR A 875 -11.65 12.47 17.36
C THR A 875 -12.25 11.38 16.50
N GLU A 876 -13.57 11.38 16.32
CA GLU A 876 -14.20 10.44 15.40
C GLU A 876 -13.70 10.70 13.98
N LYS A 877 -13.38 9.63 13.25
CA LYS A 877 -12.98 9.73 11.86
C LYS A 877 -14.19 10.12 11.00
N ILE A 878 -14.09 11.23 10.29
CA ILE A 878 -15.09 11.66 9.31
C ILE A 878 -14.90 10.82 8.03
N TYR A 879 -15.99 10.30 7.48
CA TYR A 879 -15.98 9.52 6.24
C TYR A 879 -16.52 10.37 5.09
N TYR A 880 -15.60 11.07 4.41
CA TYR A 880 -15.90 12.01 3.33
C TYR A 880 -16.34 11.38 2.02
#